data_AF-A0A1T3C511-F1
#
_entry.id   AF-A0A1T3C511-F1
#
_cell.length_a   1.000
_cell.length_b   1.000
_cell.length_c   1.000
_cell.angle_alpha   90.00
_cell.angle_beta   90.00
_cell.angle_gamma   90.00
#
_symmetry.space_group_name_H-M   'P 1'
#
loop_
_entity.id
_entity.type
_entity.pdbx_description
1 polymer ?
#
loop_
_entity_poly.entity_id
_entity_poly.type
_entity_poly.pdbx_seq_one_letter_code
_entity_poly.pdbx_strand_id
1 'polypeptide(L)'
;MSLYRIGVDIGGTNTDAAIIDIKALNSPNRGVLATHKAPTTPDITTGIEEAIKTVLSNSDIDQKRVLSVTIGTTHFINALVEADARRLDRVVVVRLCGPFTRQIPPFSGFPVGLRNILDGGVFYLDGGLEMDGRQIAELNEQQIRQAAMDITAAGVKAVALVGVFSPLDHDGIQEERCKKIMLETAPDLKVVCSHDIGPIGFLERENATILNASILRTGHRVKKSFKRAMKRFNLGCPLYLSQNDGTLIDIESAADFPIKTFASGPTNSMTGAAFLAGIGQGHGATNSVHGATNGVSAEETSLNGTAINSDSSSCEQAQVLVVDIGGTTTDVCALLPSGFPRQAPGFVEIAGVRTAFSMPEVVSIGLGGGSIVTVDGESVSVGPASVGHFIQKRAKVFGGSTLTATDVVVAAGKAALGDPSLVHDIPQSALNLASRDIKRKLERVIDQMKVSAAPVTVLLVGGGALLVNDELAGVEKCIQPIHQGAANAIGAAIGKVSGEVDTVEILEGKDEKAVIDAACKKAIEQAVQKGAAREDVKIVEVNKMPLQYMSKVTIRIQVRAVGRLAIPDDLAPPQGLNGSFDDDTEDEQETDKVAVPNALEPTTRPSLNVDIATYRPNVKNGVWYVSEVDLEFMTTGCGVLGTGGGGPAYYEYLKGLNTLRSVGEGNMRIIPPKALKEDDMVAMAAWYGSPNVINERISGGNEILDAIDAINKTRNIKNFHALLAEEIGGGNGMSVFPVSGHYNVPVVDADGMGRAYPTKYHVTFSVYGHSLTPCAITDAKGNASVIMKASSPARLEKMLRTTAVELGLSCASASNPMPGSIIKSTAVQNTHSQAWYLGRAVHSARRNKTSYLDAIFAVCSGKLLFTGKVIDVHRYIGGGYTMGAAILAPLSDDERETTSIDNQTPTDKHMIIPFQNEYLYAALCDAAGTKESQEVVCTVPHLISILGQDGEAIGSQDMRYGLRVNVIGLSAHPVWMTERALQVGGPAGFGLDLPVVGDFDEFTEARSVIEEFGN
;
A
#
# COMPACT_ATOMS: atom_id res chain seq x y z
N MET A 1 3.35 -31.39 34.13
CA MET A 1 2.54 -30.28 34.68
C MET A 1 2.16 -29.32 33.56
N SER A 2 0.92 -29.43 33.04
CA SER A 2 0.34 -28.68 31.90
C SER A 2 0.28 -27.17 32.13
N LEU A 3 0.42 -26.33 31.12
CA LEU A 3 0.34 -24.86 31.27
C LEU A 3 -0.57 -24.31 30.19
N TYR A 4 -1.39 -23.30 30.50
CA TYR A 4 -2.51 -22.94 29.64
C TYR A 4 -2.39 -21.53 29.07
N ARG A 5 -2.86 -21.32 27.84
CA ARG A 5 -3.11 -20.00 27.25
C ARG A 5 -4.54 -19.93 26.74
N ILE A 6 -5.16 -18.77 26.90
CA ILE A 6 -6.51 -18.50 26.39
C ILE A 6 -6.39 -17.49 25.26
N GLY A 7 -7.04 -17.76 24.14
CA GLY A 7 -7.21 -16.82 23.05
C GLY A 7 -8.68 -16.53 22.84
N VAL A 8 -8.99 -15.28 22.56
CA VAL A 8 -10.34 -14.79 22.25
C VAL A 8 -10.24 -13.97 20.97
N ASP A 9 -11.14 -14.18 20.01
CA ASP A 9 -11.24 -13.38 18.80
C ASP A 9 -12.66 -12.83 18.65
N ILE A 10 -12.77 -11.51 18.56
CA ILE A 10 -14.04 -10.80 18.54
C ILE A 10 -14.22 -10.19 17.15
N GLY A 11 -14.97 -10.89 16.31
CA GLY A 11 -15.33 -10.43 14.97
C GLY A 11 -16.68 -9.71 14.95
N GLY A 12 -17.09 -9.26 13.76
CA GLY A 12 -18.40 -8.60 13.58
C GLY A 12 -19.61 -9.55 13.62
N THR A 13 -19.39 -10.87 13.47
CA THR A 13 -20.48 -11.88 13.49
C THR A 13 -20.40 -12.80 14.69
N ASN A 14 -19.22 -13.33 15.00
CA ASN A 14 -19.01 -14.27 16.11
C ASN A 14 -17.88 -13.82 17.02
N THR A 15 -18.00 -14.20 18.29
CA THR A 15 -16.94 -14.18 19.30
C THR A 15 -16.49 -15.61 19.55
N ASP A 16 -15.20 -15.84 19.34
CA ASP A 16 -14.57 -17.16 19.40
C ASP A 16 -13.60 -17.19 20.59
N ALA A 17 -13.54 -18.31 21.31
CA ALA A 17 -12.58 -18.52 22.38
C ALA A 17 -11.99 -19.93 22.33
N ALA A 18 -10.73 -20.06 22.75
CA ALA A 18 -10.02 -21.32 22.82
C ALA A 18 -9.05 -21.33 24.01
N ILE A 19 -8.88 -22.51 24.62
CA ILE A 19 -7.86 -22.74 25.65
C ILE A 19 -6.93 -23.88 25.25
N ILE A 20 -5.63 -23.63 25.38
CA ILE A 20 -4.58 -24.50 24.83
C ILE A 20 -3.57 -24.88 25.93
N ASP A 21 -3.27 -26.17 26.06
CA ASP A 21 -2.13 -26.67 26.83
C ASP A 21 -0.83 -26.58 26.01
N ILE A 22 0.04 -25.64 26.39
CA ILE A 22 1.28 -25.36 25.66
C ILE A 22 2.33 -26.47 25.78
N LYS A 23 2.14 -27.44 26.68
CA LYS A 23 3.01 -28.64 26.75
C LYS A 23 2.50 -29.80 25.89
N ALA A 24 1.29 -29.70 25.36
CA ALA A 24 0.66 -30.71 24.52
C ALA A 24 0.54 -30.28 23.05
N LEU A 25 1.27 -29.25 22.60
CA LEU A 25 1.18 -28.72 21.22
C LEU A 25 1.54 -29.76 20.14
N ASN A 26 2.38 -30.75 20.48
CA ASN A 26 2.77 -31.84 19.58
C ASN A 26 1.79 -33.02 19.60
N SER A 27 0.74 -32.97 20.44
CA SER A 27 -0.31 -33.99 20.42
C SER A 27 -1.14 -33.91 19.13
N PRO A 28 -1.84 -35.00 18.73
CA PRO A 28 -2.75 -34.96 17.59
C PRO A 28 -3.81 -33.86 17.71
N ASN A 29 -4.26 -33.56 18.93
CA ASN A 29 -5.25 -32.51 19.24
C ASN A 29 -4.63 -31.10 19.34
N ARG A 30 -3.32 -30.95 19.09
CA ARG A 30 -2.55 -29.70 19.14
C ARG A 30 -2.65 -28.93 20.47
N GLY A 31 -2.98 -29.64 21.55
CA GLY A 31 -3.15 -29.07 22.89
C GLY A 31 -4.44 -28.30 23.12
N VAL A 32 -5.36 -28.25 22.15
CA VAL A 32 -6.66 -27.55 22.30
C VAL A 32 -7.56 -28.31 23.26
N LEU A 33 -7.89 -27.73 24.43
CA LEU A 33 -8.70 -28.43 25.44
C LEU A 33 -10.19 -28.12 25.31
N ALA A 34 -10.55 -26.87 25.01
CA ALA A 34 -11.92 -26.44 24.77
C ALA A 34 -11.95 -25.26 23.80
N THR A 35 -13.04 -25.17 23.04
CA THR A 35 -13.35 -24.04 22.17
C THR A 35 -14.79 -23.59 22.40
N HIS A 36 -15.08 -22.34 22.08
CA HIS A 36 -16.41 -21.76 22.11
C HIS A 36 -16.57 -20.79 20.95
N LYS A 37 -17.78 -20.75 20.37
CA LYS A 37 -18.18 -19.84 19.29
C LYS A 37 -19.62 -19.42 19.56
N ALA A 38 -19.84 -18.11 19.67
CA ALA A 38 -21.15 -17.52 19.91
C ALA A 38 -21.33 -16.26 19.06
N PRO A 39 -22.58 -15.84 18.76
CA PRO A 39 -22.83 -14.56 18.12
C PRO A 39 -22.22 -13.39 18.91
N THR A 40 -21.60 -12.43 18.22
CA THR A 40 -21.06 -11.23 18.88
C THR A 40 -22.20 -10.40 19.48
N THR A 41 -22.04 -10.01 20.75
CA THR A 41 -23.00 -9.19 21.50
C THR A 41 -22.76 -7.69 21.27
N PRO A 42 -23.80 -6.82 21.36
CA PRO A 42 -23.62 -5.38 21.31
C PRO A 42 -22.69 -4.83 22.40
N ASP A 43 -22.79 -5.36 23.63
CA ASP A 43 -21.78 -5.17 24.67
C ASP A 43 -20.71 -6.24 24.55
N ILE A 44 -19.55 -5.84 24.04
CA ILE A 44 -18.40 -6.70 23.80
C ILE A 44 -17.83 -7.24 25.10
N THR A 45 -17.90 -6.47 26.20
CA THR A 45 -17.35 -6.91 27.49
C THR A 45 -18.08 -8.16 27.95
N THR A 46 -19.41 -8.15 27.91
CA THR A 46 -20.23 -9.31 28.25
C THR A 46 -19.96 -10.50 27.31
N GLY A 47 -19.78 -10.27 26.01
CA GLY A 47 -19.46 -11.34 25.05
C GLY A 47 -18.13 -12.03 25.34
N ILE A 48 -17.09 -11.27 25.69
CA ILE A 48 -15.79 -11.83 26.13
C ILE A 48 -15.95 -12.61 27.43
N GLU A 49 -16.68 -12.03 28.39
CA GLU A 49 -16.92 -12.64 29.69
C GLU A 49 -17.60 -14.02 29.54
N GLU A 50 -18.64 -14.12 28.72
CA GLU A 50 -19.34 -15.37 28.43
C GLU A 50 -18.43 -16.38 27.71
N ALA A 51 -17.63 -15.92 26.74
CA ALA A 51 -16.73 -16.78 25.98
C ALA A 51 -15.64 -17.39 26.87
N ILE A 52 -14.97 -16.57 27.68
CA ILE A 52 -13.94 -17.03 28.64
C ILE A 52 -14.54 -17.97 29.68
N LYS A 53 -15.69 -17.60 30.26
CA LYS A 53 -16.39 -18.44 31.26
C LYS A 53 -16.69 -19.83 30.70
N THR A 54 -17.16 -19.89 29.46
CA THR A 54 -17.55 -21.15 28.83
C THR A 54 -16.35 -22.06 28.58
N VAL A 55 -15.23 -21.54 28.04
CA VAL A 55 -14.03 -22.35 27.82
C VAL A 55 -13.36 -22.78 29.12
N LEU A 56 -13.40 -21.96 30.17
CA LEU A 56 -12.92 -22.35 31.51
C LEU A 56 -13.76 -23.48 32.11
N SER A 57 -15.09 -23.38 31.98
CA SER A 57 -16.00 -24.42 32.51
C SER A 57 -15.87 -25.75 31.75
N ASN A 58 -15.69 -25.70 30.44
CA ASN A 58 -15.60 -26.89 29.58
C ASN A 58 -14.22 -27.59 29.64
N SER A 59 -13.18 -26.92 30.14
CA SER A 59 -11.81 -27.46 30.17
C SER A 59 -11.38 -28.04 31.51
N ASP A 60 -12.10 -27.76 32.60
CA ASP A 60 -11.85 -28.26 33.96
C ASP A 60 -10.39 -28.08 34.43
N ILE A 61 -9.78 -26.92 34.09
CA ILE A 61 -8.39 -26.61 34.40
C ILE A 61 -8.23 -25.82 35.70
N ASP A 62 -7.02 -25.87 36.28
CA ASP A 62 -6.60 -24.92 37.32
C ASP A 62 -6.29 -23.54 36.71
N GLN A 63 -7.15 -22.56 36.97
CA GLN A 63 -7.03 -21.18 36.49
C GLN A 63 -5.72 -20.50 36.90
N LYS A 64 -5.09 -20.91 38.00
CA LYS A 64 -3.79 -20.35 38.44
C LYS A 64 -2.65 -20.70 37.49
N ARG A 65 -2.88 -21.63 36.56
CA ARG A 65 -1.89 -22.14 35.61
C ARG A 65 -2.11 -21.57 34.19
N VAL A 66 -3.04 -20.62 34.05
CA VAL A 66 -3.19 -19.80 32.85
C VAL A 66 -2.06 -18.77 32.81
N LEU A 67 -1.23 -18.85 31.78
CA LEU A 67 -0.05 -18.01 31.60
C LEU A 67 -0.37 -16.66 30.98
N SER A 68 -1.39 -16.60 30.12
CA SER A 68 -1.81 -15.36 29.44
C SER A 68 -3.21 -15.50 28.85
N VAL A 69 -3.84 -14.35 28.66
CA VAL A 69 -5.02 -14.18 27.80
C VAL A 69 -4.63 -13.28 26.63
N THR A 70 -5.00 -13.68 25.42
CA THR A 70 -4.83 -12.86 24.21
C THR A 70 -6.18 -12.55 23.59
N ILE A 71 -6.40 -11.29 23.18
CA ILE A 71 -7.63 -10.84 22.52
C ILE A 71 -7.34 -10.29 21.13
N GLY A 72 -7.98 -10.84 20.09
CA GLY A 72 -8.18 -10.19 18.79
C GLY A 72 -9.49 -9.43 18.78
N THR A 73 -9.51 -8.21 18.23
CA THR A 73 -10.72 -7.40 18.18
C THR A 73 -10.74 -6.41 17.02
N THR A 74 -11.90 -6.26 16.40
CA THR A 74 -12.18 -5.20 15.40
C THR A 74 -12.73 -3.92 16.02
N HIS A 75 -12.83 -3.83 17.35
CA HIS A 75 -13.52 -2.73 18.01
C HIS A 75 -12.90 -1.34 17.74
N PHE A 76 -11.56 -1.27 17.66
CA PHE A 76 -10.88 0.00 17.43
C PHE A 76 -11.11 0.56 16.04
N ILE A 77 -11.06 -0.29 15.01
CA ILE A 77 -11.26 0.14 13.62
C ILE A 77 -12.70 0.60 13.37
N ASN A 78 -13.69 0.01 14.06
CA ASN A 78 -15.10 0.39 13.89
C ASN A 78 -15.37 1.84 14.29
N ALA A 79 -14.66 2.41 15.26
CA ALA A 79 -14.81 3.83 15.62
C ALA A 79 -14.51 4.76 14.42
N LEU A 80 -13.53 4.39 13.59
CA LEU A 80 -13.14 5.14 12.39
C LEU A 80 -14.07 4.85 11.21
N VAL A 81 -14.37 3.57 10.95
CA VAL A 81 -15.25 3.15 9.83
C VAL A 81 -16.66 3.69 10.00
N GLU A 82 -17.14 3.80 11.25
CA GLU A 82 -18.44 4.39 11.54
C GLU A 82 -18.41 5.92 11.69
N ALA A 83 -17.23 6.53 11.64
CA ALA A 83 -16.99 7.94 11.93
C ALA A 83 -17.72 8.43 13.20
N ASP A 84 -17.59 7.67 14.30
CA ASP A 84 -18.34 7.93 15.52
C ASP A 84 -17.65 9.02 16.37
N ALA A 85 -18.16 10.26 16.27
CA ALA A 85 -17.63 11.41 17.00
C ALA A 85 -17.61 11.22 18.53
N ARG A 86 -18.42 10.30 19.10
CA ARG A 86 -18.39 9.99 20.54
C ARG A 86 -17.14 9.18 20.94
N ARG A 87 -16.52 8.49 19.98
CA ARG A 87 -15.38 7.60 20.17
C ARG A 87 -14.07 8.14 19.57
N LEU A 88 -14.13 9.32 18.94
CA LEU A 88 -13.01 9.98 18.28
C LEU A 88 -12.66 11.31 18.98
N ASP A 89 -11.37 11.58 19.11
CA ASP A 89 -10.82 12.84 19.57
C ASP A 89 -10.36 13.71 18.38
N ARG A 90 -10.48 15.02 18.50
CA ARG A 90 -9.78 15.97 17.63
C ARG A 90 -8.27 15.83 17.82
N VAL A 91 -7.52 15.95 16.73
CA VAL A 91 -6.08 15.76 16.68
C VAL A 91 -5.41 16.99 16.09
N VAL A 92 -4.45 17.56 16.81
CA VAL A 92 -3.50 18.53 16.25
C VAL A 92 -2.36 17.78 15.58
N VAL A 93 -1.97 18.20 14.37
CA VAL A 93 -0.77 17.69 13.69
C VAL A 93 0.40 18.63 13.92
N VAL A 94 1.53 18.11 14.38
CA VAL A 94 2.79 18.85 14.52
C VAL A 94 3.81 18.25 13.56
N ARG A 95 4.25 19.01 12.56
CA ARG A 95 5.28 18.57 11.61
C ARG A 95 6.66 19.10 11.99
N LEU A 96 7.64 18.22 12.17
CA LEU A 96 9.07 18.55 12.25
C LEU A 96 9.67 18.47 10.83
N CYS A 97 9.62 19.56 10.10
CA CYS A 97 9.90 19.56 8.67
C CYS A 97 10.72 20.77 8.18
N GLY A 98 11.01 21.73 9.06
CA GLY A 98 11.59 23.01 8.64
C GLY A 98 10.73 23.63 7.53
N PRO A 99 11.31 24.07 6.41
CA PRO A 99 10.53 24.67 5.32
C PRO A 99 9.82 23.65 4.41
N PHE A 100 10.11 22.35 4.55
CA PHE A 100 9.56 21.32 3.69
C PHE A 100 8.15 20.90 4.11
N THR A 101 7.47 20.18 3.22
CA THR A 101 6.23 19.45 3.52
C THR A 101 5.12 20.39 4.02
N ARG A 102 4.97 21.54 3.36
CA ARG A 102 3.92 22.52 3.68
C ARG A 102 2.90 22.68 2.57
N GLN A 103 3.24 22.30 1.33
CA GLN A 103 2.36 22.48 0.17
C GLN A 103 1.11 21.59 0.21
N ILE A 104 1.24 20.38 0.77
CA ILE A 104 0.11 19.48 1.03
C ILE A 104 -0.19 19.55 2.53
N PRO A 105 -1.26 20.23 2.97
CA PRO A 105 -1.60 20.31 4.38
C PRO A 105 -2.07 18.94 4.93
N PRO A 106 -1.99 18.71 6.25
CA PRO A 106 -2.61 17.55 6.87
C PRO A 106 -4.10 17.43 6.52
N PHE A 107 -4.63 16.21 6.57
CA PHE A 107 -6.02 15.88 6.21
C PHE A 107 -6.40 16.07 4.72
N SER A 108 -5.46 16.38 3.82
CA SER A 108 -5.75 16.59 2.38
C SER A 108 -6.43 15.40 1.69
N GLY A 109 -6.14 14.17 2.15
CA GLY A 109 -6.75 12.94 1.63
C GLY A 109 -7.88 12.37 2.47
N PHE A 110 -8.32 13.04 3.54
CA PHE A 110 -9.36 12.52 4.43
C PHE A 110 -10.76 12.77 3.85
N PRO A 111 -11.72 11.86 4.07
CA PRO A 111 -13.14 12.12 3.79
C PRO A 111 -13.66 13.35 4.53
N VAL A 112 -14.63 14.06 3.93
CA VAL A 112 -15.14 15.34 4.44
C VAL A 112 -15.65 15.22 5.88
N GLY A 113 -16.56 14.28 6.13
CA GLY A 113 -17.17 14.12 7.45
C GLY A 113 -16.16 13.67 8.50
N LEU A 114 -15.30 12.71 8.18
CA LEU A 114 -14.25 12.26 9.10
C LEU A 114 -13.26 13.39 9.43
N ARG A 115 -12.84 14.18 8.45
CA ARG A 115 -11.99 15.36 8.67
C ARG A 115 -12.65 16.35 9.64
N ASN A 116 -13.95 16.64 9.48
CA ASN A 116 -14.65 17.59 10.35
C ASN A 116 -14.67 17.17 11.83
N ILE A 117 -14.59 15.86 12.10
CA ILE A 117 -14.48 15.32 13.45
C ILE A 117 -13.04 15.44 13.96
N LEU A 118 -12.06 15.10 13.13
CA LEU A 118 -10.68 14.87 13.54
C LEU A 118 -9.78 16.12 13.50
N ASP A 119 -10.03 17.07 12.61
CA ASP A 119 -9.13 18.21 12.36
C ASP A 119 -9.09 19.16 13.57
N GLY A 120 -7.96 19.14 14.30
CA GLY A 120 -7.66 20.01 15.43
C GLY A 120 -6.72 21.17 15.10
N GLY A 121 -6.25 21.28 13.86
CA GLY A 121 -5.24 22.26 13.44
C GLY A 121 -3.84 21.68 13.24
N VAL A 122 -2.92 22.52 12.76
CA VAL A 122 -1.55 22.13 12.38
C VAL A 122 -0.50 23.14 12.88
N PHE A 123 0.65 22.63 13.28
CA PHE A 123 1.86 23.41 13.57
C PHE A 123 3.04 22.89 12.74
N TYR A 124 3.79 23.80 12.15
CA TYR A 124 5.03 23.48 11.41
C TYR A 124 6.22 24.00 12.22
N LEU A 125 7.09 23.09 12.66
CA LEU A 125 8.21 23.40 13.52
C LEU A 125 9.55 23.12 12.82
N ASP A 126 10.61 23.75 13.33
CA ASP A 126 11.98 23.41 12.99
C ASP A 126 12.29 21.97 13.43
N GLY A 127 13.10 21.27 12.66
CA GLY A 127 13.39 19.85 12.82
C GLY A 127 13.35 19.08 11.51
N GLY A 128 13.33 17.76 11.63
CA GLY A 128 13.35 16.82 10.52
C GLY A 128 14.77 16.44 10.11
N LEU A 129 14.90 15.30 9.42
CA LEU A 129 16.17 14.76 8.95
C LEU A 129 16.20 14.68 7.41
N GLU A 130 17.41 14.68 6.87
CA GLU A 130 17.73 14.22 5.53
C GLU A 130 17.78 12.69 5.52
N MET A 131 17.73 12.09 4.33
CA MET A 131 17.80 10.62 4.18
C MET A 131 19.07 9.99 4.76
N ASP A 132 20.16 10.75 4.80
CA ASP A 132 21.45 10.34 5.37
C ASP A 132 21.59 10.64 6.88
N GLY A 133 20.50 11.10 7.53
CA GLY A 133 20.45 11.41 8.95
C GLY A 133 20.92 12.82 9.32
N ARG A 134 21.41 13.63 8.36
CA ARG A 134 21.71 15.05 8.65
C ARG A 134 20.44 15.79 9.05
N GLN A 135 20.55 16.76 9.96
CA GLN A 135 19.38 17.55 10.36
C GLN A 135 19.00 18.55 9.26
N ILE A 136 17.71 18.64 8.93
CA ILE A 136 17.16 19.69 8.07
C ILE A 136 17.31 21.04 8.77
N ALA A 137 16.92 21.09 10.05
CA ALA A 137 17.09 22.18 10.99
C ALA A 137 17.17 21.59 12.41
N GLU A 138 17.83 22.29 13.33
CA GLU A 138 17.82 21.92 14.75
C GLU A 138 16.44 22.19 15.37
N LEU A 139 16.06 21.41 16.38
CA LEU A 139 14.81 21.64 17.11
C LEU A 139 14.84 22.99 17.85
N ASN A 140 13.82 23.81 17.63
CA ASN A 140 13.64 25.07 18.35
C ASN A 140 12.78 24.85 19.60
N GLU A 141 13.41 24.72 20.77
CA GLU A 141 12.68 24.43 22.02
C GLU A 141 11.61 25.50 22.34
N GLN A 142 11.89 26.78 22.11
CA GLN A 142 10.92 27.84 22.39
C GLN A 142 9.68 27.70 21.49
N GLN A 143 9.89 27.37 20.21
CA GLN A 143 8.81 27.12 19.26
C GLN A 143 7.95 25.92 19.69
N ILE A 144 8.58 24.84 20.17
CA ILE A 144 7.90 23.63 20.66
C ILE A 144 7.06 23.96 21.91
N ARG A 145 7.63 24.69 22.88
CA ARG A 145 6.93 25.09 24.10
C ARG A 145 5.72 25.97 23.78
N GLN A 146 5.86 26.93 22.86
CA GLN A 146 4.75 27.77 22.45
C GLN A 146 3.64 26.95 21.77
N ALA A 147 3.99 26.05 20.85
CA ALA A 147 3.02 25.17 20.20
C ALA A 147 2.24 24.33 21.23
N ALA A 148 2.91 23.75 22.24
CA ALA A 148 2.25 22.98 23.30
C ALA A 148 1.24 23.83 24.12
N MET A 149 1.57 25.09 24.41
CA MET A 149 0.66 26.02 25.09
C MET A 149 -0.55 26.37 24.21
N ASP A 150 -0.33 26.64 22.93
CA ASP A 150 -1.38 27.01 21.99
C ASP A 150 -2.36 25.85 21.74
N ILE A 151 -1.85 24.62 21.65
CA ILE A 151 -2.66 23.39 21.56
C ILE A 151 -3.56 23.24 22.78
N THR A 152 -2.99 23.43 23.97
CA THR A 152 -3.74 23.33 25.23
C THR A 152 -4.82 24.42 25.31
N ALA A 153 -4.50 25.65 24.88
CA ALA A 153 -5.44 26.76 24.83
C ALA A 153 -6.59 26.53 23.84
N ALA A 154 -6.35 25.79 22.75
CA ALA A 154 -7.39 25.37 21.81
C ALA A 154 -8.29 24.24 22.34
N GLY A 155 -8.01 23.68 23.52
CA GLY A 155 -8.78 22.62 24.15
C GLY A 155 -8.58 21.23 23.52
N VAL A 156 -7.56 21.06 22.68
CA VAL A 156 -7.23 19.77 22.06
C VAL A 156 -6.17 19.05 22.91
N LYS A 157 -6.35 17.74 23.13
CA LYS A 157 -5.42 16.93 23.93
C LYS A 157 -4.60 15.94 23.10
N ALA A 158 -5.08 15.51 21.95
CA ALA A 158 -4.37 14.53 21.12
C ALA A 158 -3.49 15.24 20.08
N VAL A 159 -2.24 14.80 19.98
CA VAL A 159 -1.23 15.35 19.06
C VAL A 159 -0.59 14.24 18.25
N ALA A 160 -0.62 14.36 16.93
CA ALA A 160 0.18 13.57 16.01
C ALA A 160 1.47 14.33 15.68
N LEU A 161 2.61 13.85 16.18
CA LEU A 161 3.93 14.44 15.96
C LEU A 161 4.67 13.70 14.85
N VAL A 162 4.94 14.38 13.74
CA VAL A 162 5.42 13.77 12.49
C VAL A 162 6.69 14.47 12.02
N GLY A 163 7.81 13.77 11.98
CA GLY A 163 9.08 14.24 11.47
C GLY A 163 9.43 13.66 10.10
N VAL A 164 10.09 14.47 9.28
CA VAL A 164 10.68 14.02 8.02
C VAL A 164 11.84 13.06 8.32
N PHE A 165 11.81 11.86 7.74
CA PHE A 165 12.73 10.74 7.99
C PHE A 165 12.84 10.31 9.46
N SER A 166 11.85 10.60 10.31
CA SER A 166 11.86 10.19 11.72
C SER A 166 11.92 8.67 11.96
N PRO A 167 11.42 7.77 11.09
CA PRO A 167 11.64 6.32 11.27
C PRO A 167 13.12 5.90 11.25
N LEU A 168 14.00 6.75 10.72
CA LEU A 168 15.44 6.52 10.69
C LEU A 168 16.17 7.17 11.88
N ASP A 169 15.48 7.90 12.75
CA ASP A 169 16.05 8.54 13.94
C ASP A 169 16.18 7.52 15.09
N HIS A 170 17.30 6.82 15.13
CA HIS A 170 17.58 5.83 16.18
C HIS A 170 18.05 6.43 17.51
N ASP A 171 18.52 7.69 17.49
CA ASP A 171 19.05 8.37 18.67
C ASP A 171 17.98 9.22 19.37
N GLY A 172 16.78 9.33 18.80
CA GLY A 172 15.64 10.05 19.36
C GLY A 172 15.86 11.57 19.42
N ILE A 173 16.66 12.11 18.50
CA ILE A 173 17.02 13.53 18.51
C ILE A 173 15.93 14.45 17.95
N GLN A 174 14.93 13.92 17.25
CA GLN A 174 13.80 14.64 16.65
C GLN A 174 12.49 14.43 17.42
N GLU A 175 11.65 13.46 17.03
CA GLU A 175 10.29 13.31 17.56
C GLU A 175 10.28 13.05 19.07
N GLU A 176 11.12 12.15 19.58
CA GLU A 176 11.20 11.85 21.01
C GLU A 176 11.63 13.07 21.84
N ARG A 177 12.65 13.80 21.37
CA ARG A 177 13.08 15.04 22.02
C ARG A 177 11.97 16.09 22.03
N CYS A 178 11.28 16.28 20.91
CA CYS A 178 10.18 17.22 20.79
C CYS A 178 9.02 16.84 21.74
N LYS A 179 8.58 15.57 21.71
CA LYS A 179 7.56 15.02 22.61
C LYS A 179 7.89 15.29 24.08
N LYS A 180 9.15 15.06 24.49
CA LYS A 180 9.59 15.35 25.86
C LYS A 180 9.38 16.83 26.23
N ILE A 181 9.81 17.76 25.37
CA ILE A 181 9.66 19.21 25.63
C ILE A 181 8.18 19.63 25.67
N MET A 182 7.34 19.05 24.80
CA MET A 182 5.89 19.29 24.81
C MET A 182 5.26 18.85 26.14
N LEU A 183 5.58 17.63 26.61
CA LEU A 183 5.04 17.07 27.85
C LEU A 183 5.57 17.77 29.11
N GLU A 184 6.81 18.28 29.10
CA GLU A 184 7.31 19.15 30.18
C GLU A 184 6.52 20.46 30.29
N THR A 185 5.96 20.94 29.18
CA THR A 185 5.25 22.22 29.11
C THR A 185 3.75 22.06 29.33
N ALA A 186 3.16 20.99 28.79
CA ALA A 186 1.76 20.65 28.88
C ALA A 186 1.60 19.14 29.14
N PRO A 187 1.64 18.71 30.43
CA PRO A 187 1.63 17.29 30.80
C PRO A 187 0.36 16.52 30.41
N ASP A 188 -0.75 17.22 30.19
CA ASP A 188 -2.05 16.62 29.84
C ASP A 188 -2.17 16.24 28.35
N LEU A 189 -1.20 16.62 27.51
CA LEU A 189 -1.19 16.27 26.10
C LEU A 189 -0.90 14.77 25.91
N LYS A 190 -1.55 14.19 24.90
CA LYS A 190 -1.31 12.83 24.41
C LYS A 190 -0.58 12.93 23.08
N VAL A 191 0.74 12.81 23.12
CA VAL A 191 1.61 12.98 21.94
C VAL A 191 2.01 11.61 21.38
N VAL A 192 1.60 11.35 20.13
CA VAL A 192 1.94 10.15 19.37
C VAL A 192 3.05 10.50 18.37
N CYS A 193 4.19 9.83 18.47
CA CYS A 193 5.29 9.95 17.53
C CYS A 193 5.02 9.09 16.29
N SER A 194 5.22 9.64 15.09
CA SER A 194 4.92 8.94 13.85
C SER A 194 5.85 7.76 13.57
N HIS A 195 7.10 7.81 14.05
CA HIS A 195 8.05 6.70 13.88
C HIS A 195 7.62 5.42 14.60
N ASP A 196 6.81 5.53 15.66
CA ASP A 196 6.23 4.37 16.36
C ASP A 196 5.09 3.72 15.57
N ILE A 197 4.52 4.42 14.59
CA ILE A 197 3.31 4.02 13.88
C ILE A 197 3.63 3.32 12.55
N GLY A 198 4.45 3.93 11.72
CA GLY A 198 4.63 3.49 10.34
C GLY A 198 6.02 3.75 9.77
N PRO A 199 6.37 3.11 8.64
CA PRO A 199 7.66 3.27 7.99
C PRO A 199 7.73 4.59 7.19
N ILE A 200 8.82 4.76 6.43
CA ILE A 200 8.97 5.82 5.42
C ILE A 200 7.76 5.84 4.46
N GLY A 201 7.31 7.04 4.11
CA GLY A 201 6.06 7.36 3.41
C GLY A 201 5.30 8.42 4.20
N PHE A 202 5.58 9.70 3.94
CA PHE A 202 5.23 10.78 4.86
C PHE A 202 3.72 10.97 5.05
N LEU A 203 2.95 11.09 3.96
CA LEU A 203 1.50 11.30 4.07
C LEU A 203 0.81 10.08 4.69
N GLU A 204 1.14 8.89 4.23
CA GLU A 204 0.52 7.67 4.68
C GLU A 204 0.86 7.37 6.16
N ARG A 205 2.09 7.68 6.60
CA ARG A 205 2.49 7.59 8.02
C ARG A 205 1.83 8.67 8.87
N GLU A 206 1.77 9.92 8.38
CA GLU A 206 1.04 11.00 9.05
C GLU A 206 -0.43 10.61 9.25
N ASN A 207 -1.09 10.15 8.19
CA ASN A 207 -2.48 9.76 8.23
C ASN A 207 -2.70 8.64 9.26
N ALA A 208 -1.84 7.62 9.28
CA ALA A 208 -1.90 6.55 10.29
C ALA A 208 -1.73 7.10 11.72
N THR A 209 -0.83 8.07 11.91
CA THR A 209 -0.56 8.70 13.21
C THR A 209 -1.75 9.52 13.68
N ILE A 210 -2.39 10.27 12.78
CA ILE A 210 -3.65 11.00 13.04
C ILE A 210 -4.74 10.02 13.49
N LEU A 211 -4.95 8.94 12.71
CA LEU A 211 -5.98 7.95 13.04
C LEU A 211 -5.71 7.31 14.40
N ASN A 212 -4.47 6.91 14.70
CA ASN A 212 -4.11 6.36 16.00
C ASN A 212 -4.35 7.35 17.16
N ALA A 213 -3.89 8.60 17.00
CA ALA A 213 -4.07 9.66 17.99
C ALA A 213 -5.57 9.93 18.29
N SER A 214 -6.42 9.84 17.26
CA SER A 214 -7.86 10.08 17.41
C SER A 214 -8.61 9.03 18.23
N ILE A 215 -8.05 7.83 18.40
CA ILE A 215 -8.73 6.72 19.11
C ILE A 215 -8.08 6.37 20.45
N LEU A 216 -7.10 7.14 20.94
CA LEU A 216 -6.44 6.86 22.23
C LEU A 216 -7.41 6.77 23.41
N ARG A 217 -8.40 7.67 23.48
CA ARG A 217 -9.45 7.61 24.53
C ARG A 217 -10.20 6.29 24.49
N THR A 218 -10.57 5.83 23.30
CA THR A 218 -11.22 4.53 23.09
C THR A 218 -10.28 3.38 23.45
N GLY A 219 -9.00 3.45 23.07
CA GLY A 219 -7.92 2.56 23.48
C GLY A 219 -7.87 2.33 24.98
N HIS A 220 -7.76 3.40 25.76
CA HIS A 220 -7.69 3.32 27.22
C HIS A 220 -9.00 2.84 27.86
N ARG A 221 -10.17 3.19 27.31
CA ARG A 221 -11.47 2.70 27.78
C ARG A 221 -11.60 1.18 27.60
N VAL A 222 -11.17 0.67 26.45
CA VAL A 222 -11.13 -0.77 26.15
C VAL A 222 -10.16 -1.49 27.10
N LYS A 223 -8.96 -0.92 27.33
CA LYS A 223 -8.02 -1.43 28.34
C LYS A 223 -8.66 -1.58 29.72
N LYS A 224 -9.34 -0.54 30.22
CA LYS A 224 -10.03 -0.58 31.54
C LYS A 224 -11.08 -1.69 31.57
N SER A 225 -11.86 -1.83 30.49
CA SER A 225 -12.93 -2.83 30.37
C SER A 225 -12.38 -4.26 30.37
N PHE A 226 -11.32 -4.54 29.58
CA PHE A 226 -10.71 -5.87 29.55
C PHE A 226 -10.04 -6.23 30.88
N LYS A 227 -9.35 -5.30 31.53
CA LYS A 227 -8.78 -5.54 32.87
C LYS A 227 -9.86 -5.84 33.91
N ARG A 228 -11.02 -5.17 33.83
CA ARG A 228 -12.18 -5.46 34.70
C ARG A 228 -12.70 -6.88 34.48
N ALA A 229 -12.83 -7.32 33.22
CA ALA A 229 -13.23 -8.68 32.88
C ALA A 229 -12.24 -9.73 33.44
N MET A 230 -10.93 -9.50 33.29
CA MET A 230 -9.88 -10.38 33.85
C MET A 230 -9.99 -10.54 35.37
N LYS A 231 -10.25 -9.43 36.08
CA LYS A 231 -10.43 -9.44 37.55
C LYS A 231 -11.67 -10.22 37.98
N ARG A 232 -12.77 -10.14 37.23
CA ARG A 232 -14.02 -10.90 37.52
C ARG A 232 -13.82 -12.41 37.44
N PHE A 233 -12.95 -12.89 36.57
CA PHE A 233 -12.59 -14.33 36.47
C PHE A 233 -11.39 -14.72 37.33
N ASN A 234 -10.87 -13.84 38.19
CA ASN A 234 -9.71 -14.10 39.03
C ASN A 234 -8.47 -14.56 38.23
N LEU A 235 -8.32 -14.07 36.99
CA LEU A 235 -7.16 -14.35 36.14
C LEU A 235 -6.08 -13.31 36.43
N GLY A 236 -5.03 -13.72 37.14
CA GLY A 236 -3.88 -12.87 37.50
C GLY A 236 -2.78 -12.80 36.43
N CYS A 237 -3.02 -13.33 35.24
CA CYS A 237 -2.02 -13.42 34.16
C CYS A 237 -1.98 -12.15 33.30
N PRO A 238 -0.87 -11.91 32.57
CA PRO A 238 -0.78 -10.85 31.57
C PRO A 238 -1.86 -10.95 30.48
N LEU A 239 -2.28 -9.79 29.97
CA LEU A 239 -3.24 -9.63 28.88
C LEU A 239 -2.54 -9.04 27.65
N TYR A 240 -2.67 -9.71 26.52
CA TYR A 240 -2.13 -9.29 25.23
C TYR A 240 -3.24 -9.04 24.21
N LEU A 241 -2.94 -8.24 23.19
CA LEU A 241 -3.74 -8.12 21.98
C LEU A 241 -2.97 -8.66 20.78
N SER A 242 -3.72 -9.21 19.83
CA SER A 242 -3.16 -9.60 18.53
C SER A 242 -2.91 -8.35 17.67
N GLN A 243 -1.69 -8.25 17.14
CA GLN A 243 -1.31 -7.22 16.18
C GLN A 243 -1.70 -7.62 14.75
N ASN A 244 -1.68 -6.63 13.86
CA ASN A 244 -1.91 -6.82 12.43
C ASN A 244 -0.93 -7.83 11.82
N ASP A 245 0.32 -7.85 12.26
CA ASP A 245 1.43 -8.56 11.64
C ASP A 245 1.60 -10.04 12.09
N GLY A 246 0.69 -10.56 12.93
CA GLY A 246 0.75 -11.92 13.49
C GLY A 246 1.29 -12.01 14.90
N THR A 247 1.68 -10.88 15.49
CA THR A 247 2.41 -10.86 16.76
C THR A 247 1.56 -10.32 17.90
N LEU A 248 2.10 -10.33 19.12
CA LEU A 248 1.43 -9.91 20.33
C LEU A 248 1.97 -8.57 20.81
N ILE A 249 1.05 -7.71 21.22
CA ILE A 249 1.32 -6.46 21.94
C ILE A 249 0.68 -6.54 23.32
N ASP A 250 1.35 -6.07 24.36
CA ASP A 250 0.74 -6.01 25.69
C ASP A 250 -0.38 -4.96 25.74
N ILE A 251 -1.32 -5.12 26.67
CA ILE A 251 -2.48 -4.23 26.78
C ILE A 251 -2.13 -2.75 27.05
N GLU A 252 -1.00 -2.46 27.70
CA GLU A 252 -0.59 -1.06 27.93
C GLU A 252 -0.17 -0.43 26.61
N SER A 253 0.76 -1.06 25.90
CA SER A 253 1.22 -0.60 24.59
C SER A 253 0.08 -0.57 23.55
N ALA A 254 -0.84 -1.54 23.58
CA ALA A 254 -1.99 -1.58 22.66
C ALA A 254 -2.97 -0.42 22.86
N ALA A 255 -3.06 0.13 24.08
CA ALA A 255 -3.90 1.30 24.35
C ALA A 255 -3.30 2.59 23.78
N ASP A 256 -1.97 2.65 23.66
CA ASP A 256 -1.23 3.77 23.06
C ASP A 256 -1.10 3.62 21.53
N PHE A 257 -1.14 2.39 21.02
CA PHE A 257 -1.04 2.06 19.59
C PHE A 257 -2.18 1.17 19.07
N PRO A 258 -3.46 1.53 19.29
CA PRO A 258 -4.60 0.70 18.89
C PRO A 258 -4.65 0.40 17.38
N ILE A 259 -4.08 1.27 16.53
CA ILE A 259 -4.00 1.04 15.07
C ILE A 259 -3.27 -0.25 14.70
N LYS A 260 -2.35 -0.71 15.56
CA LYS A 260 -1.58 -1.95 15.35
C LYS A 260 -2.41 -3.22 15.50
N THR A 261 -3.70 -3.13 15.83
CA THR A 261 -4.58 -4.28 16.11
C THR A 261 -5.79 -4.40 15.17
N PHE A 262 -5.91 -3.51 14.18
CA PHE A 262 -7.03 -3.42 13.24
C PHE A 262 -7.28 -4.67 12.38
N ALA A 263 -6.23 -5.42 12.06
CA ALA A 263 -6.28 -6.64 11.24
C ALA A 263 -6.14 -7.92 12.08
N SER A 264 -6.42 -7.85 13.39
CA SER A 264 -6.23 -8.99 14.30
C SER A 264 -7.02 -10.24 13.87
N GLY A 265 -8.25 -10.09 13.37
CA GLY A 265 -9.10 -11.22 12.93
C GLY A 265 -8.47 -12.07 11.81
N PRO A 266 -8.24 -11.51 10.61
CA PRO A 266 -7.59 -12.24 9.51
C PRO A 266 -6.25 -12.85 9.94
N THR A 267 -5.44 -12.10 10.68
CA THR A 267 -4.12 -12.53 11.15
C THR A 267 -4.17 -13.67 12.16
N ASN A 268 -5.14 -13.64 13.08
CA ASN A 268 -5.41 -14.73 14.00
C ASN A 268 -5.84 -15.99 13.25
N SER A 269 -6.72 -15.84 12.26
CA SER A 269 -7.13 -16.95 11.39
C SER A 269 -5.94 -17.60 10.69
N MET A 270 -5.08 -16.77 10.09
CA MET A 270 -3.86 -17.21 9.40
C MET A 270 -2.88 -17.96 10.29
N THR A 271 -2.52 -17.36 11.42
CA THR A 271 -1.55 -17.94 12.36
C THR A 271 -2.10 -19.21 13.02
N GLY A 272 -3.38 -19.22 13.35
CA GLY A 272 -4.09 -20.39 13.86
C GLY A 272 -4.14 -21.53 12.84
N ALA A 273 -4.49 -21.24 11.58
CA ALA A 273 -4.51 -22.21 10.49
C ALA A 273 -3.13 -22.85 10.30
N ALA A 274 -2.07 -22.03 10.22
CA ALA A 274 -0.70 -22.50 10.10
C ALA A 274 -0.29 -23.40 11.26
N PHE A 275 -0.62 -22.99 12.49
CA PHE A 275 -0.32 -23.77 13.70
C PHE A 275 -1.03 -25.12 13.73
N LEU A 276 -2.32 -25.16 13.38
CA LEU A 276 -3.13 -26.37 13.36
C LEU A 276 -2.70 -27.32 12.25
N ALA A 277 -2.26 -26.79 11.10
CA ALA A 277 -1.69 -27.57 10.01
C ALA A 277 -0.24 -28.02 10.24
N GLY A 278 0.43 -27.54 11.30
CA GLY A 278 1.82 -27.88 11.60
C GLY A 278 2.86 -27.15 10.75
N ILE A 279 2.47 -26.08 10.06
CA ILE A 279 3.32 -25.30 9.16
C ILE A 279 4.19 -24.31 9.96
N GLY A 280 5.44 -24.10 9.55
CA GLY A 280 6.38 -23.18 10.20
C GLY A 280 7.06 -23.74 11.47
N GLN A 281 6.87 -25.02 11.79
CA GLN A 281 7.68 -25.72 12.79
C GLN A 281 8.83 -26.43 12.07
N GLY A 282 10.07 -25.98 12.31
CA GLY A 282 11.26 -26.56 11.67
C GLY A 282 11.26 -28.08 11.82
N HIS A 283 11.32 -28.79 10.69
CA HIS A 283 11.35 -30.25 10.67
C HIS A 283 12.68 -30.74 11.25
N GLY A 284 12.67 -31.09 12.54
CA GLY A 284 13.51 -32.17 13.04
C GLY A 284 12.95 -33.48 12.50
N ALA A 285 13.79 -34.24 11.80
CA ALA A 285 13.45 -35.43 11.03
C ALA A 285 12.57 -36.47 11.75
N THR A 286 11.55 -36.98 11.05
CA THR A 286 11.07 -38.36 11.17
C THR A 286 10.47 -38.84 9.83
N ASN A 287 11.33 -39.13 8.86
CA ASN A 287 10.99 -40.15 7.84
C ASN A 287 11.44 -41.49 8.40
N SER A 288 10.47 -42.34 8.72
CA SER A 288 10.67 -43.73 9.11
C SER A 288 11.17 -44.55 7.91
N VAL A 289 12.43 -44.99 7.92
CA VAL A 289 12.88 -46.16 7.15
C VAL A 289 13.89 -46.95 7.98
N HIS A 290 13.66 -48.26 8.06
CA HIS A 290 14.52 -49.28 8.66
C HIS A 290 15.95 -49.29 8.10
N GLY A 291 16.93 -49.58 8.97
CA GLY A 291 18.07 -50.43 8.61
C GLY A 291 19.49 -49.85 8.76
N ALA A 292 20.20 -50.35 9.78
CA ALA A 292 21.65 -50.64 9.82
C ALA A 292 22.70 -49.50 9.93
N THR A 293 23.10 -49.27 11.19
CA THR A 293 24.48 -49.24 11.77
C THR A 293 25.71 -48.72 10.99
N ASN A 294 26.41 -47.79 11.67
CA ASN A 294 27.85 -47.44 11.74
C ASN A 294 28.01 -45.93 11.48
N GLY A 295 28.68 -45.07 12.25
CA GLY A 295 29.61 -45.13 13.37
C GLY A 295 30.55 -43.91 13.22
N VAL A 296 30.60 -43.00 14.21
CA VAL A 296 31.70 -42.08 14.67
C VAL A 296 32.53 -41.34 13.57
N SER A 297 32.79 -40.02 13.52
CA SER A 297 33.22 -39.01 14.52
C SER A 297 33.18 -37.59 13.89
N ALA A 298 33.23 -36.58 14.75
CA ALA A 298 33.34 -35.15 14.45
C ALA A 298 34.71 -34.72 13.89
N GLU A 299 34.73 -33.69 13.03
CA GLU A 299 35.79 -32.67 12.98
C GLU A 299 35.40 -31.43 12.15
N GLU A 300 36.11 -30.33 12.43
CA GLU A 300 35.88 -28.91 12.16
C GLU A 300 35.84 -28.50 10.67
N THR A 301 35.11 -27.43 10.34
CA THR A 301 35.20 -26.76 9.03
C THR A 301 35.43 -25.26 9.15
N SER A 302 36.60 -24.85 8.68
CA SER A 302 36.99 -23.49 8.33
C SER A 302 36.42 -23.12 6.95
N LEU A 303 35.87 -21.91 6.81
CA LEU A 303 35.30 -21.39 5.57
C LEU A 303 36.26 -20.36 4.96
N ASN A 304 37.05 -20.78 3.97
CA ASN A 304 37.72 -19.90 3.03
C ASN A 304 36.81 -19.66 1.81
N GLY A 305 36.75 -18.41 1.38
CA GLY A 305 35.88 -17.94 0.31
C GLY A 305 36.27 -18.46 -1.08
N THR A 306 35.26 -18.96 -1.79
CA THR A 306 35.20 -19.08 -3.25
C THR A 306 33.73 -18.91 -3.68
N ALA A 307 33.57 -18.39 -4.89
CA ALA A 307 32.33 -17.96 -5.55
C ALA A 307 31.09 -18.83 -5.29
N ILE A 308 29.97 -18.18 -4.97
CA ILE A 308 28.63 -18.80 -4.99
C ILE A 308 28.21 -18.90 -6.46
N ASN A 309 28.59 -19.99 -7.12
CA ASN A 309 27.92 -20.44 -8.34
C ASN A 309 26.74 -21.34 -7.95
N SER A 310 25.61 -21.02 -8.58
CA SER A 310 24.41 -21.82 -8.81
C SER A 310 24.53 -23.33 -8.57
N ASP A 311 23.97 -23.80 -7.46
CA ASP A 311 23.34 -25.12 -7.35
C ASP A 311 21.95 -24.91 -6.72
N SER A 312 21.03 -24.36 -7.52
CA SER A 312 19.61 -24.29 -7.21
C SER A 312 18.97 -25.64 -7.49
N SER A 313 19.15 -26.58 -6.57
CA SER A 313 18.17 -27.66 -6.34
C SER A 313 17.49 -27.45 -4.99
N SER A 314 17.04 -26.21 -4.74
CA SER A 314 16.06 -25.96 -3.69
C SER A 314 14.75 -26.62 -4.12
N CYS A 315 14.31 -27.63 -3.38
CA CYS A 315 12.93 -28.08 -3.41
C CYS A 315 12.06 -26.83 -3.12
N GLU A 316 11.46 -26.24 -4.17
CA GLU A 316 10.60 -25.06 -4.03
C GLU A 316 9.47 -25.43 -3.07
N GLN A 317 9.48 -24.81 -1.89
CA GLN A 317 8.46 -25.04 -0.90
C GLN A 317 7.17 -24.43 -1.44
N ALA A 318 6.18 -25.27 -1.78
CA ALA A 318 4.91 -24.82 -2.35
C ALA A 318 4.30 -23.71 -1.47
N GLN A 319 3.90 -22.61 -2.11
CA GLN A 319 3.28 -21.48 -1.41
C GLN A 319 2.04 -21.96 -0.63
N VAL A 320 1.87 -21.45 0.58
CA VAL A 320 0.72 -21.77 1.43
C VAL A 320 -0.22 -20.57 1.46
N LEU A 321 -1.49 -20.81 1.15
CA LEU A 321 -2.57 -19.84 1.29
C LEU A 321 -3.50 -20.25 2.43
N VAL A 322 -4.03 -19.26 3.14
CA VAL A 322 -5.13 -19.45 4.09
C VAL A 322 -6.38 -18.88 3.46
N VAL A 323 -7.45 -19.66 3.45
CA VAL A 323 -8.78 -19.29 2.96
C VAL A 323 -9.75 -19.42 4.13
N ASP A 324 -10.08 -18.28 4.74
CA ASP A 324 -11.06 -18.19 5.83
C ASP A 324 -12.43 -17.89 5.27
N ILE A 325 -13.33 -18.87 5.32
CA ILE A 325 -14.70 -18.72 4.83
C ILE A 325 -15.64 -18.53 6.01
N GLY A 326 -16.16 -17.31 6.14
CA GLY A 326 -17.15 -16.93 7.12
C GLY A 326 -18.61 -17.15 6.66
N GLY A 327 -19.54 -16.54 7.40
CA GLY A 327 -20.95 -16.48 7.02
C GLY A 327 -21.26 -15.47 5.92
N THR A 328 -20.42 -14.45 5.75
CA THR A 328 -20.62 -13.33 4.83
C THR A 328 -19.56 -13.25 3.74
N THR A 329 -18.31 -13.50 4.10
CA THR A 329 -17.12 -13.19 3.29
C THR A 329 -16.14 -14.35 3.32
N THR A 330 -15.27 -14.37 2.32
CA THR A 330 -14.11 -15.25 2.23
C THR A 330 -12.89 -14.37 2.18
N ASP A 331 -11.97 -14.57 3.12
CA ASP A 331 -10.72 -13.82 3.23
C ASP A 331 -9.55 -14.74 2.85
N VAL A 332 -8.79 -14.36 1.84
CA VAL A 332 -7.64 -15.14 1.34
C VAL A 332 -6.35 -14.39 1.55
N CYS A 333 -5.36 -15.09 2.10
CA CYS A 333 -4.06 -14.52 2.45
C CYS A 333 -2.92 -15.50 2.14
N ALA A 334 -1.74 -14.98 1.84
CA ALA A 334 -0.52 -15.78 1.67
C ALA A 334 0.29 -15.86 2.97
N LEU A 335 0.84 -17.04 3.26
CA LEU A 335 1.84 -17.22 4.32
C LEU A 335 3.25 -17.20 3.75
N LEU A 336 4.16 -16.55 4.46
CA LEU A 336 5.60 -16.68 4.28
C LEU A 336 6.04 -18.09 4.73
N PRO A 337 7.22 -18.60 4.28
CA PRO A 337 7.76 -19.87 4.76
C PRO A 337 7.92 -19.96 6.29
N SER A 338 8.08 -18.80 6.94
CA SER A 338 8.11 -18.65 8.40
C SER A 338 6.77 -18.93 9.11
N GLY A 339 5.67 -19.06 8.36
CA GLY A 339 4.30 -19.20 8.85
C GLY A 339 3.62 -17.87 9.19
N PHE A 340 4.24 -16.73 8.86
CA PHE A 340 3.68 -15.39 9.07
C PHE A 340 2.87 -14.90 7.87
N PRO A 341 1.86 -14.04 8.08
CA PRO A 341 1.17 -13.38 6.99
C PRO A 341 2.11 -12.55 6.11
N ARG A 342 1.99 -12.68 4.79
CA ARG A 342 2.58 -11.73 3.85
C ARG A 342 1.95 -10.34 4.06
N GLN A 343 2.77 -9.31 4.12
CA GLN A 343 2.32 -7.93 4.33
C GLN A 343 1.85 -7.29 3.01
N ALA A 344 0.90 -6.36 3.10
CA ALA A 344 0.44 -5.58 1.95
C ALA A 344 1.59 -4.69 1.41
N PRO A 345 1.89 -4.75 0.11
CA PRO A 345 2.93 -3.90 -0.48
C PRO A 345 2.37 -2.49 -0.74
N GLY A 346 2.83 -1.50 0.02
CA GLY A 346 2.48 -0.08 -0.20
C GLY A 346 1.60 0.49 0.90
N PHE A 347 0.49 1.13 0.52
CA PHE A 347 -0.47 1.72 1.45
C PHE A 347 -1.74 0.88 1.55
N VAL A 348 -2.43 0.98 2.69
CA VAL A 348 -3.77 0.42 2.90
C VAL A 348 -4.77 1.55 3.14
N GLU A 349 -5.99 1.40 2.64
CA GLU A 349 -7.06 2.40 2.82
C GLU A 349 -7.95 2.00 4.00
N ILE A 350 -8.04 2.86 5.02
CA ILE A 350 -8.88 2.65 6.21
C ILE A 350 -9.82 3.83 6.35
N ALA A 351 -11.13 3.54 6.39
CA ALA A 351 -12.17 4.57 6.44
C ALA A 351 -11.98 5.67 5.37
N GLY A 352 -11.57 5.28 4.15
CA GLY A 352 -11.32 6.23 3.05
C GLY A 352 -9.98 6.96 3.09
N VAL A 353 -9.09 6.63 4.03
CA VAL A 353 -7.80 7.30 4.24
C VAL A 353 -6.64 6.36 3.87
N ARG A 354 -5.71 6.81 3.03
CA ARG A 354 -4.47 6.07 2.70
C ARG A 354 -3.50 6.11 3.88
N THR A 355 -3.03 4.95 4.33
CA THR A 355 -2.18 4.78 5.51
C THR A 355 -1.03 3.80 5.26
N ALA A 356 0.07 3.93 6.01
CA ALA A 356 1.23 3.05 5.93
C ALA A 356 1.60 2.54 7.32
N PHE A 357 1.29 1.28 7.58
CA PHE A 357 1.74 0.50 8.72
C PHE A 357 1.59 -1.00 8.39
N SER A 358 2.30 -1.87 9.12
CA SER A 358 2.29 -3.30 8.87
C SER A 358 0.87 -3.88 8.99
N MET A 359 0.34 -4.39 7.88
CA MET A 359 -0.95 -5.05 7.76
C MET A 359 -0.84 -6.21 6.76
N PRO A 360 -1.50 -7.36 7.02
CA PRO A 360 -1.46 -8.48 6.09
C PRO A 360 -2.12 -8.10 4.77
N GLU A 361 -1.59 -8.66 3.69
CA GLU A 361 -2.27 -8.62 2.41
C GLU A 361 -3.44 -9.62 2.45
N VAL A 362 -4.65 -9.08 2.46
CA VAL A 362 -5.90 -9.85 2.49
C VAL A 362 -6.71 -9.48 1.25
N VAL A 363 -7.14 -10.49 0.50
CA VAL A 363 -8.16 -10.32 -0.54
C VAL A 363 -9.46 -10.89 -0.02
N SER A 364 -10.46 -10.03 0.13
CA SER A 364 -11.79 -10.39 0.62
C SER A 364 -12.80 -10.41 -0.52
N ILE A 365 -13.60 -11.48 -0.62
CA ILE A 365 -14.74 -11.55 -1.54
C ILE A 365 -16.05 -11.75 -0.77
N GLY A 366 -17.15 -11.23 -1.32
CA GLY A 366 -18.50 -11.42 -0.79
C GLY A 366 -19.05 -12.82 -1.05
N LEU A 367 -18.39 -13.83 -0.48
CA LEU A 367 -18.77 -15.23 -0.57
C LEU A 367 -18.61 -15.86 0.80
N GLY A 368 -19.66 -16.48 1.32
CA GLY A 368 -19.68 -17.14 2.62
C GLY A 368 -20.97 -17.94 2.77
N GLY A 369 -21.13 -18.69 3.86
CA GLY A 369 -22.26 -19.62 4.01
C GLY A 369 -23.65 -18.97 3.82
N GLY A 370 -23.82 -17.74 4.29
CA GLY A 370 -25.06 -16.97 4.18
C GLY A 370 -25.23 -16.17 2.89
N SER A 371 -24.32 -16.31 1.91
CA SER A 371 -24.41 -15.59 0.64
C SER A 371 -25.69 -15.98 -0.10
N ILE A 372 -26.46 -14.97 -0.51
CA ILE A 372 -27.76 -15.14 -1.15
C ILE A 372 -27.55 -15.67 -2.56
N VAL A 373 -28.29 -16.71 -2.92
CA VAL A 373 -28.29 -17.26 -4.28
C VAL A 373 -29.44 -16.64 -5.05
N THR A 374 -29.12 -15.95 -6.13
CA THR A 374 -30.11 -15.35 -7.04
C THR A 374 -30.16 -16.17 -8.32
N VAL A 375 -31.38 -16.53 -8.74
CA VAL A 375 -31.65 -17.26 -9.97
C VAL A 375 -32.46 -16.33 -10.88
N ASP A 376 -31.91 -15.98 -12.04
CA ASP A 376 -32.58 -15.16 -13.06
C ASP A 376 -32.52 -15.88 -14.42
N GLY A 377 -33.66 -16.48 -14.80
CA GLY A 377 -33.75 -17.36 -15.97
C GLY A 377 -32.78 -18.55 -15.87
N GLU A 378 -31.83 -18.63 -16.81
CA GLU A 378 -30.77 -19.65 -16.86
C GLU A 378 -29.47 -19.21 -16.15
N SER A 379 -29.42 -17.99 -15.59
CA SER A 379 -28.25 -17.48 -14.88
C SER A 379 -28.40 -17.62 -13.37
N VAL A 380 -27.31 -17.99 -12.69
CA VAL A 380 -27.26 -18.10 -11.23
C VAL A 380 -26.04 -17.35 -10.72
N SER A 381 -26.22 -16.60 -9.64
CA SER A 381 -25.14 -15.90 -8.93
C SER A 381 -25.24 -16.11 -7.42
N VAL A 382 -24.09 -16.26 -6.77
CA VAL A 382 -23.99 -16.44 -5.32
C VAL A 382 -23.31 -15.23 -4.67
N GLY A 383 -24.03 -14.47 -3.86
CA GLY A 383 -23.55 -13.20 -3.29
C GLY A 383 -23.55 -12.05 -4.32
N PRO A 384 -23.01 -10.86 -3.97
CA PRO A 384 -22.28 -10.56 -2.74
C PRO A 384 -23.17 -10.31 -1.53
N ALA A 385 -24.48 -10.15 -1.71
CA ALA A 385 -25.42 -9.98 -0.60
C ALA A 385 -25.45 -11.24 0.28
N SER A 386 -25.56 -11.06 1.60
CA SER A 386 -25.59 -12.16 2.57
C SER A 386 -26.65 -11.91 3.64
N VAL A 387 -27.20 -13.00 4.19
CA VAL A 387 -28.08 -12.94 5.38
C VAL A 387 -27.30 -12.73 6.69
N GLY A 388 -25.96 -12.80 6.65
CA GLY A 388 -25.07 -12.50 7.76
C GLY A 388 -25.36 -13.29 9.03
N HIS A 389 -25.34 -12.60 10.18
CA HIS A 389 -25.61 -13.21 11.49
C HIS A 389 -27.04 -13.78 11.63
N PHE A 390 -27.95 -13.48 10.70
CA PHE A 390 -29.30 -14.05 10.66
C PHE A 390 -29.39 -15.39 9.92
N ILE A 391 -28.27 -16.02 9.54
CA ILE A 391 -28.25 -17.27 8.76
C ILE A 391 -29.13 -18.37 9.36
N GLN A 392 -29.06 -18.59 10.67
CA GLN A 392 -29.86 -19.61 11.38
C GLN A 392 -31.37 -19.32 11.37
N LYS A 393 -31.79 -18.09 11.03
CA LYS A 393 -33.20 -17.69 10.96
C LYS A 393 -33.72 -17.55 9.53
N ARG A 394 -32.85 -17.21 8.58
CA ARG A 394 -33.24 -16.82 7.21
C ARG A 394 -32.92 -17.85 6.13
N ALA A 395 -31.90 -18.69 6.32
CA ALA A 395 -31.57 -19.71 5.32
C ALA A 395 -32.60 -20.84 5.29
N LYS A 396 -32.85 -21.42 4.10
CA LYS A 396 -33.88 -22.46 3.93
C LYS A 396 -33.63 -23.71 4.78
N VAL A 397 -32.38 -24.14 4.88
CA VAL A 397 -31.98 -25.34 5.63
C VAL A 397 -32.25 -25.24 7.14
N PHE A 398 -32.51 -24.03 7.66
CA PHE A 398 -32.91 -23.80 9.05
C PHE A 398 -34.38 -23.37 9.19
N GLY A 399 -35.20 -23.50 8.14
CA GLY A 399 -36.62 -23.13 8.14
C GLY A 399 -36.92 -21.69 7.71
N GLY A 400 -35.93 -20.96 7.21
CA GLY A 400 -36.12 -19.63 6.63
C GLY A 400 -36.57 -19.67 5.16
N SER A 401 -36.72 -18.48 4.54
CA SER A 401 -37.24 -18.35 3.17
C SER A 401 -36.18 -17.98 2.13
N THR A 402 -34.96 -17.67 2.53
CA THR A 402 -33.90 -17.18 1.64
C THR A 402 -32.99 -18.34 1.24
N LEU A 403 -32.77 -18.52 -0.08
CA LEU A 403 -31.81 -19.49 -0.59
C LEU A 403 -30.38 -18.96 -0.44
N THR A 404 -29.51 -19.74 0.19
CA THR A 404 -28.12 -19.37 0.53
C THR A 404 -27.10 -20.39 0.03
N ALA A 405 -25.82 -20.02 0.03
CA ALA A 405 -24.72 -20.92 -0.37
C ALA A 405 -24.67 -22.20 0.50
N THR A 406 -24.95 -22.10 1.79
CA THR A 406 -25.09 -23.26 2.68
C THR A 406 -26.22 -24.20 2.22
N ASP A 407 -27.36 -23.66 1.80
CA ASP A 407 -28.48 -24.46 1.30
C ASP A 407 -28.09 -25.25 0.04
N VAL A 408 -27.33 -24.64 -0.87
CA VAL A 408 -26.83 -25.29 -2.10
C VAL A 408 -25.95 -26.50 -1.78
N VAL A 409 -25.01 -26.35 -0.84
CA VAL A 409 -24.09 -27.43 -0.46
C VAL A 409 -24.81 -28.58 0.24
N VAL A 410 -25.76 -28.26 1.13
CA VAL A 410 -26.57 -29.28 1.83
C VAL A 410 -27.49 -30.01 0.85
N ALA A 411 -28.15 -29.28 -0.06
CA ALA A 411 -29.01 -29.87 -1.10
C ALA A 411 -28.22 -30.75 -2.10
N ALA A 412 -26.97 -30.40 -2.38
CA ALA A 412 -26.06 -31.22 -3.18
C ALA A 412 -25.56 -32.48 -2.44
N GLY A 413 -25.95 -32.68 -1.17
CA GLY A 413 -25.53 -33.81 -0.35
C GLY A 413 -24.07 -33.75 0.09
N LYS A 414 -23.43 -32.57 0.01
CA LYS A 414 -22.00 -32.40 0.28
C LYS A 414 -21.69 -31.94 1.72
N ALA A 415 -22.70 -31.53 2.49
CA ALA A 415 -22.55 -31.19 3.91
C ALA A 415 -23.76 -31.63 4.76
N ALA A 416 -23.50 -31.93 6.03
CA ALA A 416 -24.52 -32.27 7.03
C ALA A 416 -24.72 -31.09 8.00
N LEU A 417 -25.60 -30.16 7.65
CA LEU A 417 -25.92 -28.98 8.46
C LEU A 417 -27.41 -28.61 8.31
N GLY A 418 -28.07 -28.25 9.40
CA GLY A 418 -29.51 -27.94 9.42
C GLY A 418 -30.38 -29.16 9.11
N ASP A 419 -31.56 -28.93 8.53
CA ASP A 419 -32.50 -29.97 8.08
C ASP A 419 -32.47 -30.10 6.54
N PRO A 420 -31.83 -31.16 5.99
CA PRO A 420 -31.75 -31.38 4.54
C PRO A 420 -33.11 -31.55 3.85
N SER A 421 -34.17 -31.91 4.59
CA SER A 421 -35.51 -32.05 4.01
C SER A 421 -36.09 -30.72 3.53
N LEU A 422 -35.58 -29.59 4.04
CA LEU A 422 -36.07 -28.25 3.71
C LEU A 422 -35.46 -27.66 2.43
N VAL A 423 -34.53 -28.38 1.79
CA VAL A 423 -33.79 -27.90 0.60
C VAL A 423 -33.91 -28.85 -0.61
N HIS A 424 -34.76 -29.88 -0.53
CA HIS A 424 -34.98 -30.84 -1.61
C HIS A 424 -35.72 -30.26 -2.83
N ASP A 425 -36.38 -29.11 -2.66
CA ASP A 425 -37.17 -28.43 -3.68
C ASP A 425 -36.31 -27.60 -4.65
N ILE A 426 -35.00 -27.47 -4.38
CA ILE A 426 -34.09 -26.66 -5.22
C ILE A 426 -33.79 -27.40 -6.53
N PRO A 427 -34.04 -26.79 -7.70
CA PRO A 427 -33.78 -27.42 -9.00
C PRO A 427 -32.31 -27.80 -9.19
N GLN A 428 -32.06 -28.98 -9.77
CA GLN A 428 -30.69 -29.48 -10.00
C GLN A 428 -29.85 -28.56 -10.90
N SER A 429 -30.48 -27.90 -11.89
CA SER A 429 -29.80 -26.91 -12.75
C SER A 429 -29.27 -25.72 -11.94
N ALA A 430 -30.07 -25.21 -11.00
CA ALA A 430 -29.68 -24.11 -10.13
C ALA A 430 -28.55 -24.52 -9.17
N LEU A 431 -28.62 -25.74 -8.60
CA LEU A 431 -27.55 -26.29 -7.74
C LEU A 431 -26.21 -26.39 -8.48
N ASN A 432 -26.23 -26.90 -9.71
CA ASN A 432 -25.02 -27.07 -10.52
C ASN A 432 -24.39 -25.73 -10.90
N LEU A 433 -25.21 -24.74 -11.29
CA LEU A 433 -24.74 -23.41 -11.65
C LEU A 433 -24.23 -22.63 -10.43
N ALA A 434 -24.93 -22.70 -9.29
CA ALA A 434 -24.48 -22.09 -8.03
C ALA A 434 -23.16 -22.70 -7.55
N SER A 435 -23.03 -24.03 -7.59
CA SER A 435 -21.79 -24.72 -7.19
C SER A 435 -20.62 -24.33 -8.08
N ARG A 436 -20.86 -24.18 -9.39
CA ARG A 436 -19.84 -23.70 -10.34
C ARG A 436 -19.44 -22.25 -10.08
N ASP A 437 -20.40 -21.37 -9.74
CA ASP A 437 -20.11 -19.98 -9.41
C ASP A 437 -19.31 -19.85 -8.10
N ILE A 438 -19.63 -20.65 -7.07
CA ILE A 438 -18.84 -20.75 -5.82
C ILE A 438 -17.41 -21.17 -6.12
N LYS A 439 -17.24 -22.29 -6.86
CA LYS A 439 -15.93 -22.82 -7.24
C LYS A 439 -15.09 -21.79 -8.00
N ARG A 440 -15.66 -21.18 -9.04
CA ARG A 440 -14.99 -20.15 -9.86
C ARG A 440 -14.53 -18.96 -9.01
N LYS A 441 -15.38 -18.49 -8.09
CA LYS A 441 -15.03 -17.36 -7.20
C LYS A 441 -13.86 -17.69 -6.28
N LEU A 442 -13.83 -18.90 -5.72
CA LEU A 442 -12.73 -19.40 -4.88
C LEU A 442 -11.43 -19.54 -5.67
N GLU A 443 -11.46 -20.16 -6.85
CA GLU A 443 -10.28 -20.31 -7.73
C GLU A 443 -9.72 -18.94 -8.12
N ARG A 444 -10.58 -17.98 -8.49
CA ARG A 444 -10.17 -16.62 -8.86
C ARG A 444 -9.48 -15.89 -7.72
N VAL A 445 -10.03 -15.94 -6.50
CA VAL A 445 -9.44 -15.25 -5.34
C VAL A 445 -8.15 -15.92 -4.87
N ILE A 446 -8.06 -17.25 -4.93
CA ILE A 446 -6.83 -18.00 -4.65
C ILE A 446 -5.73 -17.57 -5.61
N ASP A 447 -6.03 -17.52 -6.91
CA ASP A 447 -5.00 -17.18 -7.88
C ASP A 447 -4.54 -15.71 -7.79
N GLN A 448 -5.44 -14.80 -7.42
CA GLN A 448 -5.08 -13.41 -7.13
C GLN A 448 -4.03 -13.31 -6.02
N MET A 449 -4.08 -14.20 -5.02
CA MET A 449 -3.14 -14.22 -3.90
C MET A 449 -1.88 -15.06 -4.16
N LYS A 450 -1.90 -15.92 -5.18
CA LYS A 450 -0.72 -16.71 -5.59
C LYS A 450 0.44 -15.79 -5.93
N VAL A 451 1.65 -16.22 -5.62
CA VAL A 451 2.86 -15.47 -5.94
C VAL A 451 3.42 -15.95 -7.29
N SER A 452 3.38 -17.27 -7.56
CA SER A 452 3.79 -17.90 -8.82
C SER A 452 2.62 -18.58 -9.53
N ALA A 453 2.88 -19.18 -10.70
CA ALA A 453 1.95 -20.08 -11.37
C ALA A 453 1.88 -21.48 -10.71
N ALA A 454 2.85 -21.82 -9.85
CA ALA A 454 2.93 -23.14 -9.22
C ALA A 454 1.68 -23.43 -8.37
N PRO A 455 1.21 -24.70 -8.33
CA PRO A 455 0.13 -25.10 -7.45
C PRO A 455 0.42 -24.77 -5.98
N VAL A 456 -0.60 -24.34 -5.24
CA VAL A 456 -0.47 -23.94 -3.84
C VAL A 456 -1.10 -24.94 -2.89
N THR A 457 -0.64 -24.94 -1.64
CA THR A 457 -1.34 -25.61 -0.54
C THR A 457 -2.34 -24.63 0.07
N VAL A 458 -3.61 -25.00 0.13
CA VAL A 458 -4.67 -24.18 0.76
C VAL A 458 -5.00 -24.72 2.14
N LEU A 459 -4.98 -23.86 3.16
CA LEU A 459 -5.51 -24.13 4.49
C LEU A 459 -6.94 -23.58 4.56
N LEU A 460 -7.92 -24.45 4.72
CA LEU A 460 -9.34 -24.09 4.80
C LEU A 460 -9.75 -23.94 6.27
N VAL A 461 -10.15 -22.72 6.64
CA VAL A 461 -10.64 -22.38 7.97
C VAL A 461 -11.95 -21.60 7.92
N GLY A 462 -12.59 -21.43 9.07
CA GLY A 462 -13.87 -20.76 9.17
C GLY A 462 -15.08 -21.68 9.00
N GLY A 463 -16.21 -21.26 9.57
CA GLY A 463 -17.45 -22.07 9.58
C GLY A 463 -18.00 -22.40 8.19
N GLY A 464 -17.65 -21.60 7.19
CA GLY A 464 -18.01 -21.79 5.78
C GLY A 464 -17.02 -22.64 4.98
N ALA A 465 -15.98 -23.23 5.59
CA ALA A 465 -15.05 -24.13 4.90
C ALA A 465 -15.77 -25.28 4.15
N LEU A 466 -16.97 -25.64 4.59
CA LEU A 466 -17.88 -26.59 3.92
C LEU A 466 -18.27 -26.17 2.49
N LEU A 467 -18.03 -24.94 2.05
CA LEU A 467 -18.28 -24.52 0.67
C LEU A 467 -17.29 -25.14 -0.32
N VAL A 468 -16.11 -25.59 0.14
CA VAL A 468 -15.08 -26.20 -0.70
C VAL A 468 -15.23 -27.72 -0.66
N ASN A 469 -15.83 -28.29 -1.70
CA ASN A 469 -16.09 -29.74 -1.77
C ASN A 469 -15.55 -30.42 -3.04
N ASP A 470 -14.97 -29.65 -3.96
CA ASP A 470 -14.41 -30.12 -5.21
C ASP A 470 -12.94 -29.71 -5.28
N GLU A 471 -12.15 -30.39 -6.12
CA GLU A 471 -10.79 -29.95 -6.43
C GLU A 471 -10.81 -28.55 -7.06
N LEU A 472 -9.90 -27.69 -6.60
CA LEU A 472 -9.75 -26.32 -7.08
C LEU A 472 -8.55 -26.23 -8.02
N ALA A 473 -8.72 -25.58 -9.17
CA ALA A 473 -7.64 -25.33 -10.11
C ALA A 473 -6.52 -24.51 -9.43
N GLY A 474 -5.27 -24.84 -9.76
CA GLY A 474 -4.09 -24.18 -9.17
C GLY A 474 -3.83 -24.51 -7.70
N VAL A 475 -4.53 -25.48 -7.11
CA VAL A 475 -4.34 -25.94 -5.73
C VAL A 475 -3.84 -27.39 -5.74
N GLU A 476 -2.67 -27.64 -5.16
CA GLU A 476 -2.10 -28.98 -5.02
C GLU A 476 -2.90 -29.82 -4.01
N LYS A 477 -3.25 -29.20 -2.87
CA LYS A 477 -4.01 -29.83 -1.80
C LYS A 477 -4.75 -28.79 -0.96
N CYS A 478 -5.96 -29.15 -0.56
CA CYS A 478 -6.69 -28.45 0.49
C CYS A 478 -6.53 -29.20 1.81
N ILE A 479 -6.03 -28.52 2.84
CA ILE A 479 -5.91 -29.03 4.20
C ILE A 479 -6.99 -28.34 5.03
N GLN A 480 -7.89 -29.13 5.62
CA GLN A 480 -8.83 -28.64 6.62
C GLN A 480 -8.29 -29.03 8.01
N PRO A 481 -7.68 -28.11 8.76
CA PRO A 481 -7.07 -28.46 10.03
C PRO A 481 -8.11 -28.89 11.06
N ILE A 482 -7.69 -29.70 12.04
CA ILE A 482 -8.55 -29.95 13.20
C ILE A 482 -8.85 -28.62 13.90
N HIS A 483 -10.05 -28.47 14.46
CA HIS A 483 -10.50 -27.20 15.07
C HIS A 483 -10.53 -25.99 14.13
N GLN A 484 -10.59 -26.19 12.81
CA GLN A 484 -10.65 -25.10 11.82
C GLN A 484 -11.69 -24.01 12.15
N GLY A 485 -12.82 -24.39 12.75
CA GLY A 485 -13.89 -23.47 13.11
C GLY A 485 -13.55 -22.51 14.27
N ALA A 486 -12.44 -22.73 14.97
CA ALA A 486 -11.92 -21.89 16.04
C ALA A 486 -10.48 -21.40 15.75
N ALA A 487 -10.04 -21.42 14.49
CA ALA A 487 -8.68 -21.05 14.08
C ALA A 487 -8.29 -19.67 14.61
N ASN A 488 -9.19 -18.68 14.57
CA ASN A 488 -8.90 -17.32 15.04
C ASN A 488 -8.54 -17.29 16.53
N ALA A 489 -9.39 -17.84 17.40
CA ALA A 489 -9.12 -17.89 18.83
C ALA A 489 -7.85 -18.70 19.16
N ILE A 490 -7.57 -19.75 18.39
CA ILE A 490 -6.35 -20.54 18.53
C ILE A 490 -5.12 -19.73 18.12
N GLY A 491 -5.18 -18.99 17.01
CA GLY A 491 -4.13 -18.09 16.54
C GLY A 491 -3.79 -17.02 17.57
N ALA A 492 -4.81 -16.40 18.17
CA ALA A 492 -4.63 -15.46 19.28
C ALA A 492 -3.88 -16.11 20.46
N ALA A 493 -4.25 -17.33 20.87
CA ALA A 493 -3.64 -18.03 22.00
C ALA A 493 -2.16 -18.41 21.76
N ILE A 494 -1.77 -18.68 20.52
CA ILE A 494 -0.41 -19.12 20.13
C ILE A 494 0.45 -18.01 19.52
N GLY A 495 -0.02 -16.76 19.56
CA GLY A 495 0.68 -15.61 19.02
C GLY A 495 2.14 -15.51 19.50
N LYS A 496 2.99 -14.96 18.61
CA LYS A 496 4.42 -14.79 18.84
C LYS A 496 4.76 -13.32 19.12
N VAL A 497 5.98 -13.04 19.54
CA VAL A 497 6.47 -11.68 19.80
C VAL A 497 7.56 -11.33 18.78
N SER A 498 7.56 -10.10 18.26
CA SER A 498 8.53 -9.63 17.26
C SER A 498 9.39 -8.46 17.72
N GLY A 499 10.61 -8.41 17.18
CA GLY A 499 11.50 -7.25 17.20
C GLY A 499 11.86 -6.86 15.77
N GLU A 500 11.91 -5.55 15.50
CA GLU A 500 12.02 -5.01 14.15
C GLU A 500 13.04 -3.88 14.09
N VAL A 501 13.88 -3.91 13.07
CA VAL A 501 14.90 -2.90 12.82
C VAL A 501 14.76 -2.42 11.38
N ASP A 502 14.66 -1.12 11.19
CA ASP A 502 14.67 -0.47 9.87
C ASP A 502 15.70 0.65 9.92
N THR A 503 16.84 0.46 9.23
CA THR A 503 17.97 1.39 9.28
C THR A 503 18.49 1.71 7.89
N VAL A 504 19.13 2.86 7.71
CA VAL A 504 19.86 3.22 6.48
C VAL A 504 21.35 3.25 6.78
N GLU A 505 22.11 2.51 5.98
CA GLU A 505 23.54 2.28 6.17
C GLU A 505 24.33 2.63 4.91
N ILE A 506 25.33 3.48 5.07
CA ILE A 506 26.32 3.78 4.03
C ILE A 506 27.41 2.70 4.09
N LEU A 507 27.58 1.93 3.02
CA LEU A 507 28.49 0.77 2.95
C LEU A 507 29.95 1.13 2.67
N GLU A 508 30.29 2.40 2.49
CA GLU A 508 31.65 2.81 2.13
C GLU A 508 32.65 2.40 3.22
N GLY A 509 33.53 1.43 2.89
CA GLY A 509 34.52 0.89 3.81
C GLY A 509 33.96 -0.06 4.89
N LYS A 510 32.66 -0.39 4.85
CA LYS A 510 32.03 -1.37 5.74
C LYS A 510 31.79 -2.69 5.00
N ASP A 511 31.92 -3.81 5.72
CA ASP A 511 31.47 -5.11 5.23
C ASP A 511 29.93 -5.19 5.33
N GLU A 512 29.25 -5.35 4.19
CA GLU A 512 27.78 -5.45 4.12
C GLU A 512 27.24 -6.53 5.07
N LYS A 513 27.94 -7.67 5.16
CA LYS A 513 27.52 -8.78 6.01
C LYS A 513 27.52 -8.38 7.48
N ALA A 514 28.59 -7.72 7.95
CA ALA A 514 28.70 -7.26 9.33
C ALA A 514 27.60 -6.25 9.70
N VAL A 515 27.21 -5.39 8.77
CA VAL A 515 26.12 -4.42 8.97
C VAL A 515 24.76 -5.13 9.12
N ILE A 516 24.48 -6.11 8.25
CA ILE A 516 23.25 -6.92 8.35
C ILE A 516 23.23 -7.72 9.66
N ASP A 517 24.34 -8.34 10.05
CA ASP A 517 24.43 -9.12 11.29
C ASP A 517 24.16 -8.25 12.54
N ALA A 518 24.62 -6.99 12.54
CA ALA A 518 24.34 -6.05 13.62
C ALA A 518 22.83 -5.69 13.71
N ALA A 519 22.18 -5.46 12.58
CA ALA A 519 20.74 -5.21 12.52
C ALA A 519 19.93 -6.44 12.98
N CYS A 520 20.32 -7.64 12.57
CA CYS A 520 19.74 -8.91 13.03
C CYS A 520 19.84 -9.08 14.54
N LYS A 521 21.01 -8.80 15.10
CA LYS A 521 21.22 -8.87 16.55
C LYS A 521 20.26 -7.94 17.28
N LYS A 522 20.23 -6.65 16.90
CA LYS A 522 19.32 -5.65 17.49
C LYS A 522 17.85 -6.06 17.43
N ALA A 523 17.41 -6.64 16.31
CA ALA A 523 16.03 -7.16 16.18
C ALA A 523 15.75 -8.31 17.16
N ILE A 524 16.70 -9.24 17.36
CA ILE A 524 16.58 -10.33 18.33
C ILE A 524 16.46 -9.77 19.75
N GLU A 525 17.31 -8.83 20.15
CA GLU A 525 17.23 -8.24 21.49
C GLU A 525 15.91 -7.52 21.75
N GLN A 526 15.37 -6.80 20.77
CA GLN A 526 14.05 -6.18 20.89
C GLN A 526 12.93 -7.22 21.08
N ALA A 527 12.96 -8.34 20.35
CA ALA A 527 11.97 -9.40 20.51
C ALA A 527 12.01 -9.98 21.93
N VAL A 528 13.22 -10.24 22.46
CA VAL A 528 13.40 -10.75 23.83
C VAL A 528 12.92 -9.73 24.87
N GLN A 529 13.23 -8.44 24.68
CA GLN A 529 12.79 -7.38 25.60
C GLN A 529 11.26 -7.29 25.68
N LYS A 530 10.56 -7.57 24.58
CA LYS A 530 9.09 -7.62 24.52
C LYS A 530 8.49 -8.95 25.03
N GLY A 531 9.31 -9.88 25.52
CA GLY A 531 8.85 -11.12 26.16
C GLY A 531 9.00 -12.39 25.32
N ALA A 532 9.73 -12.36 24.21
CA ALA A 532 10.05 -13.58 23.46
C ALA A 532 11.05 -14.49 24.21
N ALA A 533 10.87 -15.81 24.13
CA ALA A 533 11.83 -16.79 24.61
C ALA A 533 13.10 -16.75 23.76
N ARG A 534 14.23 -16.37 24.34
CA ARG A 534 15.51 -16.12 23.63
C ARG A 534 15.96 -17.30 22.78
N GLU A 535 15.77 -18.52 23.26
CA GLU A 535 16.13 -19.76 22.59
C GLU A 535 15.27 -20.08 21.35
N ASP A 536 14.11 -19.44 21.20
CA ASP A 536 13.18 -19.64 20.08
C ASP A 536 13.21 -18.48 19.07
N VAL A 537 13.85 -17.34 19.40
CA VAL A 537 13.89 -16.18 18.50
C VAL A 537 14.70 -16.49 17.25
N LYS A 538 14.11 -16.23 16.08
CA LYS A 538 14.72 -16.41 14.76
C LYS A 538 14.49 -15.20 13.89
N ILE A 539 15.44 -14.90 12.99
CA ILE A 539 15.24 -13.93 11.93
C ILE A 539 14.28 -14.54 10.90
N VAL A 540 13.14 -13.89 10.67
CA VAL A 540 12.12 -14.33 9.72
C VAL A 540 12.16 -13.54 8.41
N GLU A 541 12.77 -12.35 8.43
CA GLU A 541 12.84 -11.47 7.27
C GLU A 541 14.08 -10.58 7.35
N VAL A 542 14.79 -10.47 6.22
CA VAL A 542 15.84 -9.47 5.98
C VAL A 542 15.60 -8.90 4.59
N ASN A 543 15.23 -7.62 4.53
CA ASN A 543 15.04 -6.90 3.28
C ASN A 543 16.15 -5.85 3.13
N LYS A 544 16.73 -5.77 1.93
CA LYS A 544 17.79 -4.81 1.60
C LYS A 544 17.40 -4.03 0.36
N MET A 545 17.37 -2.71 0.47
CA MET A 545 16.98 -1.81 -0.63
C MET A 545 18.07 -0.77 -0.88
N PRO A 546 18.70 -0.75 -2.06
CA PRO A 546 19.67 0.29 -2.38
C PRO A 546 18.97 1.64 -2.63
N LEU A 547 19.60 2.74 -2.17
CA LEU A 547 19.05 4.10 -2.27
C LEU A 547 19.57 4.87 -3.50
N GLN A 548 18.64 5.41 -4.29
CA GLN A 548 18.92 6.06 -5.59
C GLN A 548 19.69 7.37 -5.44
N TYR A 549 20.37 7.81 -6.51
CA TYR A 549 21.12 9.07 -6.63
C TYR A 549 22.32 9.26 -5.69
N MET A 550 22.61 8.31 -4.79
CA MET A 550 23.74 8.39 -3.89
C MET A 550 25.06 8.05 -4.59
N SER A 551 26.08 8.88 -4.38
CA SER A 551 27.46 8.62 -4.86
C SER A 551 28.13 7.45 -4.12
N LYS A 552 27.69 7.18 -2.88
CA LYS A 552 28.13 6.08 -2.03
C LYS A 552 27.05 5.01 -1.99
N VAL A 553 27.42 3.73 -2.05
CA VAL A 553 26.47 2.61 -1.93
C VAL A 553 25.81 2.71 -0.56
N THR A 554 24.55 3.12 -0.54
CA THR A 554 23.75 3.29 0.66
C THR A 554 22.57 2.33 0.56
N ILE A 555 22.37 1.51 1.59
CA ILE A 555 21.30 0.52 1.64
C ILE A 555 20.40 0.77 2.83
N ARG A 556 19.09 0.66 2.64
CA ARG A 556 18.12 0.51 3.71
C ARG A 556 18.02 -0.99 4.05
N ILE A 557 18.13 -1.32 5.33
CA ILE A 557 18.08 -2.68 5.86
C ILE A 557 16.88 -2.78 6.80
N GLN A 558 15.96 -3.69 6.50
CA GLN A 558 14.84 -4.03 7.35
C GLN A 558 15.00 -5.46 7.85
N VAL A 559 14.98 -5.67 9.15
CA VAL A 559 15.11 -6.99 9.78
C VAL A 559 13.98 -7.23 10.75
N ARG A 560 13.40 -8.43 10.70
CA ARG A 560 12.39 -8.89 11.65
C ARG A 560 12.82 -10.18 12.32
N ALA A 561 12.82 -10.16 13.65
CA ALA A 561 13.07 -11.31 14.50
C ALA A 561 11.79 -11.69 15.24
N VAL A 562 11.51 -12.99 15.38
CA VAL A 562 10.29 -13.48 16.02
C VAL A 562 10.57 -14.69 16.89
N GLY A 563 9.95 -14.75 18.07
CA GLY A 563 9.97 -15.93 18.94
C GLY A 563 8.65 -16.13 19.69
N ARG A 564 8.42 -17.35 20.20
CA ARG A 564 7.29 -17.66 21.09
C ARG A 564 7.35 -16.81 22.35
N LEU A 565 6.18 -16.43 22.87
CA LEU A 565 6.07 -15.79 24.17
C LEU A 565 6.67 -16.70 25.25
N ALA A 566 7.54 -16.16 26.10
CA ALA A 566 8.25 -16.90 27.14
C ALA A 566 7.31 -17.48 28.21
N ILE A 567 7.76 -18.53 28.90
CA ILE A 567 7.13 -19.04 30.11
C ILE A 567 7.81 -18.32 31.29
N PRO A 568 7.08 -17.62 32.16
CA PRO A 568 7.66 -16.99 33.35
C PRO A 568 8.35 -18.01 34.27
N ASP A 569 9.52 -17.64 34.82
CA ASP A 569 10.29 -18.49 35.75
C ASP A 569 9.54 -18.74 37.07
N ASP A 570 8.78 -17.75 37.55
CA ASP A 570 7.84 -17.86 38.66
C ASP A 570 6.39 -17.86 38.14
N LEU A 571 5.61 -18.89 38.51
CA LEU A 571 4.15 -18.93 38.31
C LEU A 571 3.39 -18.04 39.32
N ALA A 572 4.10 -17.28 40.14
CA ALA A 572 3.50 -16.31 41.04
C ALA A 572 2.90 -15.17 40.22
N PRO A 573 1.69 -14.69 40.55
CA PRO A 573 1.11 -13.54 39.87
C PRO A 573 2.08 -12.36 39.96
N PRO A 574 2.27 -11.58 38.88
CA PRO A 574 3.12 -10.40 38.92
C PRO A 574 2.68 -9.48 40.07
N GLN A 575 3.63 -9.02 40.89
CA GLN A 575 3.38 -8.00 41.90
C GLN A 575 3.06 -6.68 41.19
N GLY A 576 1.78 -6.42 40.93
CA GLY A 576 1.37 -5.20 40.23
C GLY A 576 -0.12 -4.96 39.99
N LEU A 577 -1.04 -5.77 40.55
CA LEU A 577 -2.50 -5.52 40.45
C LEU A 577 -3.10 -4.92 41.74
N ASN A 578 -2.27 -4.37 42.63
CA ASN A 578 -2.69 -3.68 43.85
C ASN A 578 -2.60 -2.14 43.73
N GLY A 579 -2.94 -1.59 42.57
CA GLY A 579 -3.32 -0.18 42.49
C GLY A 579 -4.78 -0.05 42.91
N SER A 580 -5.09 0.80 43.89
CA SER A 580 -6.45 1.28 44.10
C SER A 580 -6.87 2.02 42.83
N PHE A 581 -7.67 1.38 41.98
CA PHE A 581 -8.34 2.08 40.90
C PHE A 581 -9.49 2.85 41.52
N ASP A 582 -9.47 4.19 41.39
CA ASP A 582 -10.66 4.98 41.66
C ASP A 582 -11.80 4.42 40.81
N ASP A 583 -12.83 3.92 41.50
CA ASP A 583 -14.05 3.38 40.93
C ASP A 583 -14.98 4.51 40.42
N ASP A 584 -14.54 5.76 40.56
CA ASP A 584 -15.31 6.96 40.24
C ASP A 584 -15.08 7.43 38.79
N THR A 585 -15.63 6.67 37.86
CA THR A 585 -16.15 7.27 36.62
C THR A 585 -17.43 6.53 36.27
N GLU A 586 -18.57 7.20 36.41
CA GLU A 586 -19.84 6.78 35.83
C GLU A 586 -19.57 6.30 34.40
N ASP A 587 -20.04 5.09 34.06
CA ASP A 587 -20.12 4.66 32.67
C ASP A 587 -20.98 5.72 31.96
N GLU A 588 -20.34 6.66 31.25
CA GLU A 588 -21.05 7.61 30.39
C GLU A 588 -21.94 6.76 29.48
N GLN A 589 -23.25 6.79 29.73
CA GLN A 589 -24.22 6.13 28.87
C GLN A 589 -23.95 6.63 27.46
N GLU A 590 -23.63 5.70 26.55
CA GLU A 590 -23.47 6.04 25.15
C GLU A 590 -24.76 6.70 24.67
N THR A 591 -24.77 8.03 24.59
CA THR A 591 -25.88 8.82 24.06
C THR A 591 -26.17 8.39 22.63
N ASP A 592 -27.41 8.48 22.15
CA ASP A 592 -27.78 8.03 20.82
C ASP A 592 -26.79 8.46 19.73
N LYS A 593 -26.43 7.50 18.85
CA LYS A 593 -25.51 7.74 17.74
C LYS A 593 -26.11 8.78 16.80
N VAL A 594 -25.45 9.94 16.70
CA VAL A 594 -25.81 10.96 15.70
C VAL A 594 -25.07 10.63 14.41
N ALA A 595 -25.82 10.38 13.33
CA ALA A 595 -25.23 10.15 12.02
C ALA A 595 -24.48 11.42 11.55
N VAL A 596 -23.23 11.26 11.13
CA VAL A 596 -22.44 12.35 10.55
C VAL A 596 -22.72 12.40 9.05
N PRO A 597 -23.30 13.50 8.52
CA PRO A 597 -23.51 13.64 7.08
C PRO A 597 -22.19 13.48 6.32
N ASN A 598 -22.22 12.74 5.21
CA ASN A 598 -21.06 12.57 4.32
C ASN A 598 -19.80 12.06 5.05
N ALA A 599 -19.99 11.25 6.11
CA ALA A 599 -18.94 10.72 6.98
C ALA A 599 -17.69 10.23 6.22
N LEU A 600 -17.93 9.45 5.16
CA LEU A 600 -16.89 8.82 4.34
C LEU A 600 -16.92 9.32 2.88
N GLU A 601 -17.52 10.49 2.60
CA GLU A 601 -17.49 11.07 1.25
C GLU A 601 -16.04 11.45 0.87
N PRO A 602 -15.47 10.88 -0.21
CA PRO A 602 -14.08 11.14 -0.58
C PRO A 602 -13.84 12.58 -1.03
N THR A 603 -12.75 13.20 -0.56
CA THR A 603 -12.30 14.54 -0.99
C THR A 603 -11.43 14.53 -2.25
N THR A 604 -11.07 13.33 -2.71
CA THR A 604 -10.06 13.11 -3.77
C THR A 604 -10.62 12.35 -4.98
N ARG A 605 -11.93 12.05 -4.99
CA ARG A 605 -12.61 11.33 -6.08
C ARG A 605 -13.85 12.09 -6.58
N PRO A 606 -13.72 13.37 -7.00
CA PRO A 606 -14.85 14.20 -7.42
C PRO A 606 -15.65 13.61 -8.59
N SER A 607 -15.03 12.76 -9.42
CA SER A 607 -15.70 12.03 -10.49
C SER A 607 -16.90 11.24 -10.00
N LEU A 608 -16.90 10.71 -8.77
CA LEU A 608 -18.01 9.96 -8.17
C LEU A 608 -19.31 10.76 -8.11
N ASN A 609 -19.22 12.09 -8.10
CA ASN A 609 -20.35 13.00 -7.95
C ASN A 609 -20.88 13.56 -9.29
N VAL A 610 -20.34 13.14 -10.44
CA VAL A 610 -20.79 13.57 -11.77
C VAL A 610 -21.12 12.38 -12.66
N ASP A 611 -22.00 12.55 -13.65
CA ASP A 611 -22.13 11.58 -14.74
C ASP A 611 -20.99 11.76 -15.75
N ILE A 612 -20.04 10.83 -15.75
CA ILE A 612 -18.85 10.87 -16.61
C ILE A 612 -19.22 10.91 -18.10
N ALA A 613 -20.33 10.28 -18.51
CA ALA A 613 -20.72 10.20 -19.92
C ALA A 613 -21.17 11.57 -20.46
N THR A 614 -21.86 12.35 -19.63
CA THR A 614 -22.42 13.67 -20.01
C THR A 614 -21.61 14.85 -19.49
N TYR A 615 -20.60 14.61 -18.67
CA TYR A 615 -19.69 15.63 -18.15
C TYR A 615 -19.04 16.46 -19.27
N ARG A 616 -19.09 17.79 -19.12
CA ARG A 616 -18.48 18.76 -20.04
C ARG A 616 -17.52 19.67 -19.25
N PRO A 617 -16.24 19.77 -19.64
CA PRO A 617 -15.31 20.71 -19.03
C PRO A 617 -15.72 22.16 -19.32
N ASN A 618 -15.35 23.08 -18.42
CA ASN A 618 -15.68 24.50 -18.56
C ASN A 618 -14.72 25.17 -19.56
N VAL A 619 -15.11 25.24 -20.82
CA VAL A 619 -14.35 25.92 -21.87
C VAL A 619 -15.11 27.16 -22.34
N LYS A 620 -14.46 28.33 -22.29
CA LYS A 620 -15.04 29.61 -22.74
C LYS A 620 -14.00 30.42 -23.51
N ASN A 621 -14.36 30.94 -24.68
CA ASN A 621 -13.50 31.78 -25.51
C ASN A 621 -12.13 31.13 -25.83
N GLY A 622 -12.10 29.82 -26.08
CA GLY A 622 -10.87 29.09 -26.35
C GLY A 622 -9.94 28.89 -25.15
N VAL A 623 -10.46 29.05 -23.93
CA VAL A 623 -9.74 28.82 -22.67
C VAL A 623 -10.48 27.74 -21.88
N TRP A 624 -9.76 26.70 -21.46
CA TRP A 624 -10.29 25.67 -20.57
C TRP A 624 -9.97 26.01 -19.12
N TYR A 625 -11.00 26.23 -18.32
CA TYR A 625 -10.91 26.47 -16.89
C TYR A 625 -11.01 25.14 -16.14
N VAL A 626 -9.92 24.77 -15.48
CA VAL A 626 -9.73 23.44 -14.89
C VAL A 626 -10.58 23.29 -13.64
N SER A 627 -11.33 22.18 -13.55
CA SER A 627 -12.09 21.78 -12.36
C SER A 627 -11.41 20.65 -11.58
N GLU A 628 -11.96 20.27 -10.41
CA GLU A 628 -11.47 19.11 -9.66
C GLU A 628 -11.61 17.79 -10.42
N VAL A 629 -12.70 17.62 -11.19
CA VAL A 629 -12.91 16.43 -12.04
C VAL A 629 -11.88 16.38 -13.17
N ASP A 630 -11.55 17.55 -13.74
CA ASP A 630 -10.54 17.64 -14.80
C ASP A 630 -9.15 17.26 -14.27
N LEU A 631 -8.78 17.71 -13.06
CA LEU A 631 -7.54 17.32 -12.40
C LEU A 631 -7.49 15.81 -12.14
N GLU A 632 -8.58 15.21 -11.68
CA GLU A 632 -8.64 13.75 -11.44
C GLU A 632 -8.42 12.96 -12.73
N PHE A 633 -9.09 13.33 -13.83
CA PHE A 633 -8.90 12.69 -15.12
C PHE A 633 -7.48 12.88 -15.66
N MET A 634 -6.95 14.11 -15.65
CA MET A 634 -5.57 14.35 -16.09
C MET A 634 -4.56 13.55 -15.26
N THR A 635 -4.76 13.40 -13.95
CA THR A 635 -3.86 12.62 -13.08
C THR A 635 -3.75 11.16 -13.54
N THR A 636 -4.87 10.48 -13.76
CA THR A 636 -4.86 9.09 -14.26
C THR A 636 -4.24 9.00 -15.66
N GLY A 637 -4.56 9.93 -16.56
CA GLY A 637 -3.98 9.94 -17.91
C GLY A 637 -2.47 10.22 -17.95
N CYS A 638 -1.98 11.17 -17.15
CA CYS A 638 -0.56 11.41 -16.96
C CYS A 638 0.16 10.16 -16.43
N GLY A 639 -0.50 9.38 -15.55
CA GLY A 639 -0.02 8.06 -15.14
C GLY A 639 0.17 7.11 -16.34
N VAL A 640 -0.86 6.96 -17.18
CA VAL A 640 -0.80 6.11 -18.39
C VAL A 640 0.34 6.53 -19.33
N LEU A 641 0.52 7.83 -19.53
CA LEU A 641 1.58 8.42 -20.37
C LEU A 641 2.96 8.45 -19.69
N GLY A 642 3.05 8.09 -18.41
CA GLY A 642 4.28 8.15 -17.60
C GLY A 642 5.30 7.07 -17.92
N THR A 643 4.93 6.00 -18.60
CA THR A 643 5.84 4.91 -19.00
C THR A 643 6.68 4.35 -17.85
N GLY A 644 6.10 4.26 -16.65
CA GLY A 644 6.77 3.79 -15.45
C GLY A 644 7.49 4.86 -14.62
N GLY A 645 7.53 6.12 -15.09
CA GLY A 645 8.24 7.22 -14.43
C GLY A 645 7.45 8.53 -14.33
N GLY A 646 8.16 9.67 -14.31
CA GLY A 646 7.56 11.02 -14.15
C GLY A 646 7.14 11.40 -12.71
N GLY A 647 7.45 10.54 -11.73
CA GLY A 647 7.14 10.75 -10.32
C GLY A 647 5.68 10.44 -9.93
N PRO A 648 5.37 10.41 -8.62
CA PRO A 648 4.05 10.02 -8.13
C PRO A 648 2.97 11.07 -8.46
N ALA A 649 2.06 10.72 -9.37
CA ALA A 649 0.99 11.62 -9.81
C ALA A 649 0.03 12.05 -8.69
N TYR A 650 -0.20 11.17 -7.71
CA TYR A 650 -1.14 11.42 -6.61
C TYR A 650 -0.77 12.65 -5.76
N TYR A 651 0.51 12.92 -5.51
CA TYR A 651 0.90 14.09 -4.71
C TYR A 651 0.70 15.39 -5.47
N GLU A 652 1.02 15.41 -6.76
CA GLU A 652 0.78 16.59 -7.61
C GLU A 652 -0.71 16.86 -7.80
N TYR A 653 -1.52 15.81 -7.86
CA TYR A 653 -2.98 15.92 -7.81
C TYR A 653 -3.46 16.61 -6.52
N LEU A 654 -2.99 16.18 -5.35
CA LEU A 654 -3.35 16.82 -4.07
C LEU A 654 -2.91 18.28 -4.01
N LYS A 655 -1.71 18.61 -4.50
CA LYS A 655 -1.23 20.01 -4.61
C LYS A 655 -2.13 20.82 -5.54
N GLY A 656 -2.51 20.23 -6.68
CA GLY A 656 -3.42 20.82 -7.66
C GLY A 656 -4.79 21.12 -7.06
N LEU A 657 -5.41 20.14 -6.39
CA LEU A 657 -6.69 20.32 -5.69
C LEU A 657 -6.62 21.42 -4.62
N ASN A 658 -5.59 21.38 -3.77
CA ASN A 658 -5.42 22.37 -2.71
C ASN A 658 -5.24 23.79 -3.30
N THR A 659 -4.46 23.91 -4.38
CA THR A 659 -4.30 25.19 -5.08
C THR A 659 -5.61 25.64 -5.69
N LEU A 660 -6.31 24.78 -6.43
CA LEU A 660 -7.57 25.09 -7.09
C LEU A 660 -8.63 25.59 -6.10
N ARG A 661 -8.70 24.98 -4.91
CA ARG A 661 -9.63 25.37 -3.83
C ARG A 661 -9.26 26.68 -3.13
N SER A 662 -8.01 27.13 -3.25
CA SER A 662 -7.50 28.34 -2.56
C SER A 662 -7.33 29.55 -3.46
N VAL A 663 -7.14 29.35 -4.77
CA VAL A 663 -7.05 30.43 -5.76
C VAL A 663 -8.43 30.84 -6.27
N GLY A 664 -8.56 32.06 -6.78
CA GLY A 664 -9.82 32.55 -7.36
C GLY A 664 -10.25 31.72 -8.58
N GLU A 665 -11.57 31.64 -8.81
CA GLU A 665 -12.14 30.94 -9.95
C GLU A 665 -11.50 31.45 -11.26
N GLY A 666 -10.99 30.51 -12.05
CA GLY A 666 -10.37 30.78 -13.35
C GLY A 666 -8.86 31.05 -13.35
N ASN A 667 -8.20 31.06 -12.17
CA ASN A 667 -6.75 31.22 -12.09
C ASN A 667 -5.97 29.98 -12.57
N MET A 668 -6.59 28.80 -12.59
CA MET A 668 -6.03 27.58 -13.16
C MET A 668 -6.71 27.31 -14.51
N ARG A 669 -5.97 27.51 -15.61
CA ARG A 669 -6.53 27.46 -16.97
C ARG A 669 -5.53 26.95 -17.99
N ILE A 670 -6.05 26.34 -19.05
CA ILE A 670 -5.30 25.77 -20.16
C ILE A 670 -5.68 26.50 -21.46
N ILE A 671 -4.69 26.81 -22.30
CA ILE A 671 -4.85 27.42 -23.62
C ILE A 671 -4.24 26.54 -24.71
N PRO A 672 -4.74 26.59 -25.96
CA PRO A 672 -4.14 25.83 -27.03
C PRO A 672 -2.82 26.50 -27.47
N PRO A 673 -1.83 25.74 -28.00
CA PRO A 673 -0.56 26.31 -28.46
C PRO A 673 -0.72 27.47 -29.47
N LYS A 674 -1.75 27.39 -30.33
CA LYS A 674 -2.08 28.45 -31.32
C LYS A 674 -2.48 29.80 -30.71
N ALA A 675 -2.82 29.84 -29.43
CA ALA A 675 -3.13 31.10 -28.73
C ALA A 675 -1.87 31.91 -28.36
N LEU A 676 -0.69 31.29 -28.41
CA LEU A 676 0.59 31.95 -28.15
C LEU A 676 1.02 32.84 -29.33
N LYS A 677 1.41 34.07 -29.03
CA LYS A 677 2.16 34.92 -29.96
C LYS A 677 3.57 34.37 -30.17
N GLU A 678 4.21 34.77 -31.27
CA GLU A 678 5.55 34.27 -31.61
C GLU A 678 6.62 34.59 -30.56
N ASP A 679 6.47 35.73 -29.89
CA ASP A 679 7.38 36.30 -28.89
C ASP A 679 6.92 36.10 -27.44
N ASP A 680 5.78 35.46 -27.22
CA ASP A 680 5.30 35.13 -25.88
C ASP A 680 6.31 34.19 -25.19
N MET A 681 6.94 34.66 -24.11
CA MET A 681 7.84 33.82 -23.31
C MET A 681 7.07 32.77 -22.50
N VAL A 682 7.45 31.50 -22.66
CA VAL A 682 6.85 30.34 -21.98
C VAL A 682 7.86 29.74 -21.03
N ALA A 683 7.52 29.68 -19.74
CA ALA A 683 8.37 29.11 -18.69
C ALA A 683 8.14 27.59 -18.56
N MET A 684 9.20 26.88 -18.20
CA MET A 684 9.21 25.42 -18.04
C MET A 684 9.92 25.06 -16.76
N ALA A 685 9.27 24.24 -15.95
CA ALA A 685 9.84 23.69 -14.73
C ALA A 685 9.20 22.36 -14.37
N ALA A 686 9.94 21.55 -13.64
CA ALA A 686 9.53 20.21 -13.23
C ALA A 686 10.24 19.80 -11.93
N TRP A 687 9.70 18.78 -11.27
CA TRP A 687 10.38 18.15 -10.15
C TRP A 687 11.61 17.39 -10.63
N TYR A 688 12.66 17.40 -9.81
CA TYR A 688 13.94 16.77 -10.10
C TYR A 688 14.52 16.15 -8.84
N GLY A 689 14.77 14.84 -8.86
CA GLY A 689 15.26 14.15 -7.67
C GLY A 689 14.94 12.67 -7.63
N SER A 690 15.04 12.10 -6.43
CA SER A 690 14.77 10.69 -6.14
C SER A 690 13.31 10.51 -5.73
N PRO A 691 12.51 9.69 -6.44
CA PRO A 691 11.15 9.34 -6.02
C PRO A 691 11.07 8.82 -4.57
N ASN A 692 12.08 8.05 -4.13
CA ASN A 692 12.13 7.54 -2.76
C ASN A 692 12.27 8.63 -1.69
N VAL A 693 12.88 9.77 -2.03
CA VAL A 693 12.98 10.92 -1.14
C VAL A 693 11.74 11.80 -1.23
N ILE A 694 11.20 12.00 -2.43
CA ILE A 694 9.99 12.81 -2.65
C ILE A 694 8.78 12.24 -1.87
N ASN A 695 8.71 10.93 -1.69
CA ASN A 695 7.68 10.27 -0.87
C ASN A 695 7.78 10.54 0.64
N GLU A 696 8.95 10.95 1.13
CA GLU A 696 9.21 11.17 2.56
C GLU A 696 9.41 12.66 2.90
N ARG A 697 9.95 13.43 1.97
CA ARG A 697 10.13 14.88 2.07
C ARG A 697 9.38 15.55 0.93
N ILE A 698 8.09 15.74 1.17
CA ILE A 698 7.17 16.44 0.27
C ILE A 698 7.59 17.91 0.18
N SER A 699 7.25 18.57 -0.91
CA SER A 699 7.59 19.96 -1.19
C SER A 699 7.09 20.98 -0.16
N GLY A 700 7.88 22.04 0.03
CA GLY A 700 7.52 23.22 0.80
C GLY A 700 6.51 24.11 0.06
N GLY A 701 6.57 24.15 -1.27
CA GLY A 701 5.63 24.84 -2.15
C GLY A 701 6.24 25.95 -3.01
N ASN A 702 7.49 26.32 -2.75
CA ASN A 702 8.18 27.40 -3.46
C ASN A 702 9.21 26.89 -4.46
N GLU A 703 9.61 25.61 -4.40
CA GLU A 703 10.79 25.12 -5.12
C GLU A 703 10.72 25.40 -6.63
N ILE A 704 9.60 25.02 -7.27
CA ILE A 704 9.39 25.31 -8.70
C ILE A 704 9.32 26.82 -8.95
N LEU A 705 8.68 27.57 -8.05
CA LEU A 705 8.52 29.02 -8.18
C LEU A 705 9.90 29.71 -8.15
N ASP A 706 10.73 29.37 -7.17
CA ASP A 706 12.09 29.87 -6.97
C ASP A 706 12.99 29.52 -8.16
N ALA A 707 12.82 28.33 -8.76
CA ALA A 707 13.57 27.94 -9.95
C ALA A 707 13.21 28.82 -11.15
N ILE A 708 11.92 29.06 -11.39
CA ILE A 708 11.43 29.96 -12.45
C ILE A 708 11.93 31.38 -12.20
N ASP A 709 11.81 31.89 -10.98
CA ASP A 709 12.24 33.24 -10.60
C ASP A 709 13.75 33.43 -10.73
N ALA A 710 14.56 32.44 -10.36
CA ALA A 710 16.01 32.47 -10.53
C ALA A 710 16.40 32.61 -12.01
N ILE A 711 15.70 31.91 -12.91
CA ILE A 711 15.93 32.03 -14.35
C ILE A 711 15.43 33.36 -14.90
N ASN A 712 14.22 33.78 -14.54
CA ASN A 712 13.64 35.04 -14.98
C ASN A 712 14.52 36.23 -14.57
N LYS A 713 15.03 36.23 -13.33
CA LYS A 713 15.99 37.23 -12.83
C LYS A 713 17.27 37.23 -13.65
N THR A 714 17.83 36.06 -13.94
CA THR A 714 19.07 35.90 -14.72
C THR A 714 18.90 36.36 -16.17
N ARG A 715 17.71 36.15 -16.75
CA ARG A 715 17.37 36.52 -18.13
C ARG A 715 16.77 37.93 -18.25
N ASN A 716 16.57 38.63 -17.13
CA ASN A 716 15.86 39.91 -17.05
C ASN A 716 14.45 39.85 -17.67
N ILE A 717 13.76 38.72 -17.47
CA ILE A 717 12.36 38.52 -17.85
C ILE A 717 11.50 39.02 -16.70
N LYS A 718 10.74 40.11 -16.94
CA LYS A 718 9.86 40.69 -15.92
C LYS A 718 8.54 39.95 -15.78
N ASN A 719 8.00 39.47 -16.90
CA ASN A 719 6.77 38.70 -16.99
C ASN A 719 6.95 37.64 -18.07
N PHE A 720 6.40 36.46 -17.84
CA PHE A 720 6.24 35.41 -18.85
C PHE A 720 4.75 35.16 -19.05
N HIS A 721 4.37 34.59 -20.19
CA HIS A 721 2.98 34.60 -20.66
C HIS A 721 2.25 33.28 -20.44
N ALA A 722 2.97 32.16 -20.34
CA ALA A 722 2.40 30.85 -20.13
C ALA A 722 3.40 29.86 -19.50
N LEU A 723 2.88 28.74 -19.00
CA LEU A 723 3.66 27.60 -18.51
C LEU A 723 3.53 26.43 -19.49
N LEU A 724 4.59 25.64 -19.62
CA LEU A 724 4.59 24.38 -20.34
C LEU A 724 5.13 23.29 -19.43
N ALA A 725 4.49 22.12 -19.42
CA ALA A 725 5.03 20.95 -18.76
C ALA A 725 6.30 20.49 -19.51
N GLU A 726 7.38 20.18 -18.78
CA GLU A 726 8.57 19.62 -19.43
C GLU A 726 8.30 18.21 -19.98
N GLU A 727 7.48 17.44 -19.26
CA GLU A 727 6.98 16.13 -19.65
C GLU A 727 5.53 15.95 -19.18
N ILE A 728 4.72 15.22 -19.94
CA ILE A 728 3.32 14.89 -19.55
C ILE A 728 3.23 13.71 -18.57
N GLY A 729 4.30 12.92 -18.45
CA GLY A 729 4.30 11.68 -17.67
C GLY A 729 4.25 11.88 -16.16
N GLY A 730 3.47 11.06 -15.46
CA GLY A 730 3.43 10.98 -14.00
C GLY A 730 3.04 12.30 -13.31
N GLY A 731 3.66 12.60 -12.18
CA GLY A 731 3.44 13.84 -11.43
C GLY A 731 3.92 15.09 -12.17
N ASN A 732 5.00 15.02 -12.95
CA ASN A 732 5.52 16.19 -13.65
C ASN A 732 4.51 16.81 -14.63
N GLY A 733 3.67 16.00 -15.29
CA GLY A 733 2.56 16.49 -16.13
C GLY A 733 1.53 17.33 -15.36
N MET A 734 1.37 17.08 -14.06
CA MET A 734 0.46 17.80 -13.17
C MET A 734 1.10 18.99 -12.44
N SER A 735 2.43 19.02 -12.35
CA SER A 735 3.18 20.02 -11.54
C SER A 735 2.98 21.48 -11.98
N VAL A 736 2.56 21.70 -13.23
CA VAL A 736 2.27 23.02 -13.79
C VAL A 736 1.03 23.69 -13.20
N PHE A 737 0.08 22.93 -12.65
CA PHE A 737 -1.21 23.47 -12.19
C PHE A 737 -1.10 24.32 -10.92
N PRO A 738 -0.41 23.87 -9.85
CA PRO A 738 -0.14 24.74 -8.70
C PRO A 738 0.60 26.03 -9.09
N VAL A 739 1.55 25.93 -10.04
CA VAL A 739 2.37 27.04 -10.53
C VAL A 739 1.54 28.03 -11.34
N SER A 740 0.63 27.54 -12.18
CA SER A 740 -0.35 28.33 -12.93
C SER A 740 -1.24 29.14 -11.99
N GLY A 741 -1.77 28.50 -10.93
CA GLY A 741 -2.57 29.18 -9.92
C GLY A 741 -1.82 30.29 -9.19
N HIS A 742 -0.51 30.11 -8.94
CA HIS A 742 0.34 31.10 -8.28
C HIS A 742 0.63 32.33 -9.16
N TYR A 743 1.20 32.12 -10.35
CA TYR A 743 1.56 33.21 -11.26
C TYR A 743 0.36 33.80 -12.01
N ASN A 744 -0.79 33.14 -11.94
CA ASN A 744 -1.99 33.46 -12.70
C ASN A 744 -1.74 33.56 -14.22
N VAL A 745 -0.98 32.60 -14.75
CA VAL A 745 -0.70 32.45 -16.17
C VAL A 745 -1.26 31.10 -16.67
N PRO A 746 -1.71 31.03 -17.94
CA PRO A 746 -2.23 29.79 -18.47
C PRO A 746 -1.16 28.71 -18.64
N VAL A 747 -1.57 27.46 -18.54
CA VAL A 747 -0.82 26.29 -19.02
C VAL A 747 -1.07 26.13 -20.51
N VAL A 748 -0.04 25.87 -21.30
CA VAL A 748 -0.20 25.51 -22.71
C VAL A 748 -0.57 24.03 -22.79
N ASP A 749 -1.59 23.68 -23.56
CA ASP A 749 -1.98 22.28 -23.84
C ASP A 749 -0.94 21.60 -24.74
N ALA A 750 0.23 21.34 -24.16
CA ALA A 750 1.39 20.75 -24.78
C ALA A 750 2.42 20.40 -23.70
N ASP A 751 3.37 19.56 -24.05
CA ASP A 751 4.55 19.32 -23.23
C ASP A 751 5.82 19.14 -24.08
N GLY A 752 6.96 19.08 -23.40
CA GLY A 752 8.26 18.99 -24.03
C GLY A 752 8.69 17.57 -24.42
N MET A 753 7.94 16.51 -24.13
CA MET A 753 8.36 15.12 -24.37
C MET A 753 7.27 14.20 -24.95
N GLY A 754 5.99 14.42 -24.67
CA GLY A 754 4.87 13.53 -25.04
C GLY A 754 4.80 12.23 -24.24
N ARG A 755 5.74 12.02 -23.32
CA ARG A 755 5.91 10.88 -22.41
C ARG A 755 6.86 11.28 -21.27
N ALA A 756 7.15 10.38 -20.33
CA ALA A 756 8.30 10.56 -19.45
C ALA A 756 9.61 10.05 -20.07
N TYR A 757 10.72 10.70 -19.73
CA TYR A 757 12.08 10.26 -20.03
C TYR A 757 13.01 10.48 -18.80
N PRO A 758 14.09 9.69 -18.66
CA PRO A 758 14.89 9.70 -17.42
C PRO A 758 15.80 10.91 -17.26
N THR A 759 15.97 11.73 -18.30
CA THR A 759 16.91 12.87 -18.29
C THR A 759 16.36 14.09 -18.99
N LYS A 760 16.83 15.26 -18.54
CA LYS A 760 16.31 16.56 -18.98
C LYS A 760 16.58 16.86 -20.45
N TYR A 761 17.66 16.31 -21.01
CA TYR A 761 18.03 16.56 -22.40
C TYR A 761 17.12 15.84 -23.42
N HIS A 762 16.21 14.98 -22.96
CA HIS A 762 15.14 14.41 -23.79
C HIS A 762 13.99 15.38 -24.04
N VAL A 763 14.00 16.58 -23.50
CA VAL A 763 13.00 17.57 -23.93
C VAL A 763 13.22 17.91 -25.41
N THR A 764 12.17 17.93 -26.22
CA THR A 764 12.25 18.11 -27.68
C THR A 764 13.01 19.38 -28.05
N PHE A 765 12.89 20.46 -27.27
CA PHE A 765 13.66 21.68 -27.46
C PHE A 765 15.17 21.44 -27.51
N SER A 766 15.70 20.63 -26.59
CA SER A 766 17.11 20.23 -26.55
C SER A 766 17.47 19.37 -27.77
N VAL A 767 16.62 18.40 -28.10
CA VAL A 767 16.78 17.53 -29.27
C VAL A 767 16.93 18.36 -30.54
N TYR A 768 16.09 19.40 -30.74
CA TYR A 768 16.11 20.26 -31.91
C TYR A 768 17.12 21.42 -31.84
N GLY A 769 17.92 21.52 -30.78
CA GLY A 769 19.08 22.40 -30.69
C GLY A 769 18.85 23.72 -29.94
N HIS A 770 17.72 23.85 -29.24
CA HIS A 770 17.48 24.98 -28.34
C HIS A 770 18.17 24.75 -26.98
N SER A 771 18.83 25.79 -26.48
CA SER A 771 19.57 25.72 -25.21
C SER A 771 18.61 25.68 -24.02
N LEU A 772 18.77 24.66 -23.17
CA LEU A 772 18.12 24.60 -21.86
C LEU A 772 18.80 25.50 -20.83
N THR A 773 20.01 25.99 -21.10
CA THR A 773 20.72 26.93 -20.23
C THR A 773 20.37 28.39 -20.55
N PRO A 774 20.29 29.30 -19.54
CA PRO A 774 20.52 29.02 -18.12
C PRO A 774 19.45 28.11 -17.54
N CYS A 775 19.87 27.18 -16.67
CA CYS A 775 19.00 26.19 -16.03
C CYS A 775 19.19 26.26 -14.53
N ALA A 776 18.10 26.34 -13.77
CA ALA A 776 18.13 26.45 -12.32
C ALA A 776 17.76 25.12 -11.67
N ILE A 777 18.29 24.89 -10.48
CA ILE A 777 17.85 23.86 -9.55
C ILE A 777 17.77 24.44 -8.15
N THR A 778 16.70 24.13 -7.43
CA THR A 778 16.32 24.75 -6.15
C THR A 778 15.77 23.74 -5.14
N ASP A 779 15.81 24.12 -3.86
CA ASP A 779 15.18 23.40 -2.75
C ASP A 779 14.22 24.30 -1.94
N ALA A 780 13.53 23.74 -0.94
CA ALA A 780 12.61 24.51 -0.11
C ALA A 780 13.30 25.46 0.89
N LYS A 781 14.63 25.36 1.05
CA LYS A 781 15.40 26.26 1.93
C LYS A 781 15.75 27.58 1.24
N GLY A 782 15.34 27.75 -0.02
CA GLY A 782 15.65 28.92 -0.84
C GLY A 782 17.05 28.86 -1.46
N ASN A 783 17.72 27.71 -1.44
CA ASN A 783 18.96 27.54 -2.18
C ASN A 783 18.64 27.51 -3.67
N ALA A 784 19.42 28.25 -4.45
CA ALA A 784 19.29 28.26 -5.91
C ALA A 784 20.65 28.18 -6.58
N SER A 785 20.81 27.19 -7.45
CA SER A 785 21.99 27.04 -8.31
C SER A 785 21.58 27.23 -9.76
N VAL A 786 22.23 28.17 -10.46
CA VAL A 786 21.95 28.45 -11.87
C VAL A 786 23.15 28.07 -12.73
N ILE A 787 22.96 27.09 -13.59
CA ILE A 787 23.94 26.66 -14.58
C ILE A 787 23.78 27.55 -15.81
N MET A 788 24.62 28.57 -15.91
CA MET A 788 24.58 29.56 -17.00
C MET A 788 24.86 28.97 -18.37
N LYS A 789 25.72 27.94 -18.42
CA LYS A 789 26.14 27.28 -19.67
C LYS A 789 26.69 25.88 -19.34
N ALA A 790 26.45 24.93 -20.25
CA ALA A 790 27.10 23.63 -20.27
C ALA A 790 27.71 23.35 -21.65
N SER A 791 28.73 22.50 -21.71
CA SER A 791 29.37 22.13 -22.99
C SER A 791 28.50 21.20 -23.84
N SER A 792 27.55 20.51 -23.24
CA SER A 792 26.56 19.65 -23.90
C SER A 792 25.34 19.44 -23.00
N PRO A 793 24.18 19.01 -23.56
CA PRO A 793 23.00 18.66 -22.75
C PRO A 793 23.27 17.53 -21.74
N ALA A 794 24.06 16.51 -22.12
CA ALA A 794 24.47 15.45 -21.20
C ALA A 794 25.36 15.98 -20.04
N ARG A 795 26.18 17.00 -20.29
CA ARG A 795 26.97 17.64 -19.24
C ARG A 795 26.09 18.46 -18.29
N LEU A 796 25.07 19.15 -18.81
CA LEU A 796 24.07 19.85 -18.00
C LEU A 796 23.38 18.88 -17.04
N GLU A 797 22.89 17.75 -17.54
CA GLU A 797 22.26 16.69 -16.73
C GLU A 797 23.18 16.23 -15.59
N LYS A 798 24.45 15.93 -15.89
CA LYS A 798 25.41 15.52 -14.86
C LYS A 798 25.61 16.59 -13.78
N MET A 799 25.66 17.86 -14.16
CA MET A 799 25.80 18.97 -13.21
C MET A 799 24.55 19.10 -12.33
N LEU A 800 23.35 19.02 -12.91
CA LEU A 800 22.08 19.05 -12.17
C LEU A 800 22.00 17.90 -11.16
N ARG A 801 22.37 16.67 -11.55
CA ARG A 801 22.39 15.51 -10.63
C ARG A 801 23.35 15.73 -9.46
N THR A 802 24.56 16.21 -9.72
CA THR A 802 25.51 16.51 -8.63
C THR A 802 24.94 17.54 -7.66
N THR A 803 24.30 18.60 -8.16
CA THR A 803 23.67 19.61 -7.30
C THR A 803 22.47 19.06 -6.56
N ALA A 804 21.64 18.22 -7.19
CA ALA A 804 20.48 17.61 -6.54
C ALA A 804 20.88 16.77 -5.31
N VAL A 805 22.02 16.06 -5.37
CA VAL A 805 22.56 15.32 -4.21
C VAL A 805 22.85 16.25 -3.04
N GLU A 806 23.48 17.39 -3.30
CA GLU A 806 23.80 18.38 -2.26
C GLU A 806 22.54 18.99 -1.63
N LEU A 807 21.51 19.22 -2.46
CA LEU A 807 20.21 19.77 -2.04
C LEU A 807 19.26 18.72 -1.41
N GLY A 808 19.72 17.47 -1.23
CA GLY A 808 18.96 16.42 -0.55
C GLY A 808 17.90 15.73 -1.44
N LEU A 809 18.07 15.72 -2.76
CA LEU A 809 17.37 14.85 -3.72
C LEU A 809 15.85 15.00 -3.83
N SER A 810 15.26 16.03 -3.23
CA SER A 810 13.88 16.49 -3.49
C SER A 810 13.97 17.97 -3.86
N CYS A 811 14.09 18.24 -5.16
CA CYS A 811 14.42 19.54 -5.73
C CYS A 811 13.45 19.86 -6.88
N ALA A 812 13.43 21.13 -7.31
CA ALA A 812 12.79 21.53 -8.55
C ALA A 812 13.85 22.06 -9.53
N SER A 813 13.57 21.95 -10.83
CA SER A 813 14.40 22.53 -11.87
C SER A 813 13.58 23.38 -12.83
N ALA A 814 14.15 24.48 -13.31
CA ALA A 814 13.55 25.31 -14.35
C ALA A 814 14.55 25.50 -15.50
N SER A 815 14.07 25.28 -16.71
CA SER A 815 14.83 25.48 -17.94
C SER A 815 14.73 26.92 -18.42
N ASN A 816 15.62 27.30 -19.34
CA ASN A 816 15.51 28.57 -20.06
C ASN A 816 14.13 28.71 -20.74
N PRO A 817 13.35 29.78 -20.46
CA PRO A 817 12.09 30.04 -21.12
C PRO A 817 12.24 30.15 -22.64
N MET A 818 11.24 29.64 -23.36
CA MET A 818 11.23 29.59 -24.83
C MET A 818 10.15 30.51 -25.39
N PRO A 819 10.37 31.16 -26.55
CA PRO A 819 9.33 31.97 -27.18
C PRO A 819 8.27 31.06 -27.82
N GLY A 820 7.04 31.56 -27.94
CA GLY A 820 5.90 30.80 -28.46
C GLY A 820 6.11 30.22 -29.86
N SER A 821 6.94 30.85 -30.69
CA SER A 821 7.39 30.32 -31.99
C SER A 821 8.09 28.95 -31.89
N ILE A 822 8.92 28.76 -30.86
CA ILE A 822 9.59 27.48 -30.61
C ILE A 822 8.63 26.46 -30.03
N ILE A 823 7.75 26.87 -29.10
CA ILE A 823 6.74 25.98 -28.53
C ILE A 823 5.85 25.39 -29.62
N LYS A 824 5.28 26.24 -30.49
CA LYS A 824 4.40 25.81 -31.58
C LYS A 824 5.05 24.87 -32.60
N SER A 825 6.38 24.95 -32.78
CA SER A 825 7.09 24.18 -33.79
C SER A 825 7.72 22.88 -33.28
N THR A 826 7.96 22.75 -31.96
CA THR A 826 8.73 21.63 -31.41
C THR A 826 8.11 20.93 -30.21
N ALA A 827 7.13 21.52 -29.52
CA ALA A 827 6.43 20.85 -28.42
C ALA A 827 5.49 19.75 -28.96
N VAL A 828 5.22 18.74 -28.12
CA VAL A 828 4.16 17.77 -28.39
C VAL A 828 2.84 18.42 -27.97
N GLN A 829 1.91 18.58 -28.91
CA GLN A 829 0.68 19.35 -28.68
C GLN A 829 -0.45 18.47 -28.13
N ASN A 830 -1.41 19.11 -27.45
CA ASN A 830 -2.64 18.52 -26.91
C ASN A 830 -2.44 17.43 -25.85
N THR A 831 -1.31 17.42 -25.15
CA THR A 831 -0.99 16.32 -24.24
C THR A 831 -1.75 16.36 -22.91
N HIS A 832 -2.15 17.53 -22.40
CA HIS A 832 -3.08 17.62 -21.27
C HIS A 832 -4.49 17.20 -21.68
N SER A 833 -4.94 17.59 -22.88
CA SER A 833 -6.20 17.08 -23.45
C SER A 833 -6.17 15.54 -23.60
N GLN A 834 -5.07 14.97 -24.08
CA GLN A 834 -4.92 13.52 -24.20
C GLN A 834 -4.98 12.83 -22.83
N ALA A 835 -4.26 13.36 -21.84
CA ALA A 835 -4.30 12.86 -20.47
C ALA A 835 -5.74 12.90 -19.91
N TRP A 836 -6.46 13.99 -20.14
CA TRP A 836 -7.86 14.09 -19.72
C TRP A 836 -8.76 13.04 -20.37
N TYR A 837 -8.66 12.81 -21.68
CA TYR A 837 -9.48 11.80 -22.36
C TYR A 837 -9.12 10.38 -21.89
N LEU A 838 -7.84 10.07 -21.72
CA LEU A 838 -7.39 8.78 -21.21
C LEU A 838 -7.91 8.53 -19.79
N GLY A 839 -7.79 9.51 -18.90
CA GLY A 839 -8.34 9.41 -17.55
C GLY A 839 -9.85 9.23 -17.57
N ARG A 840 -10.57 10.07 -18.31
CA ARG A 840 -12.04 9.96 -18.45
C ARG A 840 -12.45 8.57 -18.94
N ALA A 841 -11.73 8.01 -19.92
CA ALA A 841 -11.98 6.67 -20.46
C ALA A 841 -11.78 5.58 -19.39
N VAL A 842 -10.67 5.62 -18.65
CA VAL A 842 -10.39 4.68 -17.55
C VAL A 842 -11.43 4.77 -16.44
N HIS A 843 -11.76 5.99 -15.98
CA HIS A 843 -12.76 6.20 -14.93
C HIS A 843 -14.17 5.77 -15.37
N SER A 844 -14.55 6.03 -16.62
CA SER A 844 -15.82 5.57 -17.21
C SER A 844 -15.87 4.04 -17.27
N ALA A 845 -14.79 3.40 -17.73
CA ALA A 845 -14.70 1.95 -17.84
C ALA A 845 -14.82 1.27 -16.47
N ARG A 846 -14.13 1.79 -15.44
CA ARG A 846 -14.27 1.32 -14.05
C ARG A 846 -15.71 1.39 -13.56
N ARG A 847 -16.36 2.54 -13.75
CA ARG A 847 -17.73 2.77 -13.29
C ARG A 847 -18.72 1.83 -13.97
N ASN A 848 -18.57 1.66 -15.28
CA ASN A 848 -19.46 0.84 -16.10
C ASN A 848 -19.06 -0.65 -16.10
N LYS A 849 -17.95 -1.00 -15.43
CA LYS A 849 -17.37 -2.35 -15.40
C LYS A 849 -17.11 -2.90 -16.82
N THR A 850 -16.61 -2.04 -17.69
CA THR A 850 -16.20 -2.40 -19.07
C THR A 850 -14.68 -2.41 -19.18
N SER A 851 -14.16 -2.91 -20.30
CA SER A 851 -12.72 -2.91 -20.60
C SER A 851 -12.17 -1.49 -20.65
N TYR A 852 -11.23 -1.17 -19.76
CA TYR A 852 -10.49 0.09 -19.81
C TYR A 852 -9.47 0.09 -20.95
N LEU A 853 -9.04 -1.08 -21.43
CA LEU A 853 -8.14 -1.21 -22.59
C LEU A 853 -8.83 -0.73 -23.86
N ASP A 854 -10.05 -1.23 -24.11
CA ASP A 854 -10.88 -0.77 -25.25
C ASP A 854 -11.12 0.74 -25.16
N ALA A 855 -11.41 1.22 -23.94
CA ALA A 855 -11.64 2.64 -23.71
C ALA A 855 -10.39 3.50 -23.97
N ILE A 856 -9.20 3.02 -23.61
CA ILE A 856 -7.92 3.69 -23.91
C ILE A 856 -7.64 3.69 -25.42
N PHE A 857 -7.78 2.56 -26.10
CA PHE A 857 -7.49 2.46 -27.53
C PHE A 857 -8.53 3.18 -28.40
N ALA A 858 -9.74 3.43 -27.89
CA ALA A 858 -10.69 4.34 -28.50
C ALA A 858 -10.27 5.83 -28.43
N VAL A 859 -9.34 6.18 -27.54
CA VAL A 859 -8.82 7.55 -27.37
C VAL A 859 -7.57 7.79 -28.22
N CYS A 860 -6.64 6.84 -28.29
CA CYS A 860 -5.41 6.99 -29.06
C CYS A 860 -4.89 5.66 -29.64
N SER A 861 -4.11 5.76 -30.72
CA SER A 861 -3.44 4.60 -31.35
C SER A 861 -2.52 3.88 -30.37
N GLY A 862 -2.80 2.59 -30.16
CA GLY A 862 -2.09 1.73 -29.25
C GLY A 862 -2.56 0.29 -29.35
N LYS A 863 -1.88 -0.60 -28.65
CA LYS A 863 -2.23 -2.02 -28.58
C LYS A 863 -1.89 -2.63 -27.24
N LEU A 864 -2.59 -3.71 -26.93
CA LEU A 864 -2.20 -4.63 -25.87
C LEU A 864 -0.97 -5.42 -26.34
N LEU A 865 0.13 -5.34 -25.59
CA LEU A 865 1.35 -6.10 -25.84
C LEU A 865 1.33 -7.44 -25.10
N PHE A 866 0.80 -7.44 -23.87
CA PHE A 866 0.76 -8.63 -23.01
C PHE A 866 -0.24 -8.45 -21.87
N THR A 867 -0.93 -9.53 -21.52
CA THR A 867 -1.71 -9.68 -20.28
C THR A 867 -1.04 -10.76 -19.45
N GLY A 868 -0.67 -10.45 -18.22
CA GLY A 868 0.05 -11.41 -17.42
C GLY A 868 0.23 -11.04 -15.97
N LYS A 869 0.99 -11.89 -15.28
CA LYS A 869 1.34 -11.74 -13.87
C LYS A 869 2.84 -11.50 -13.75
N VAL A 870 3.24 -10.48 -13.00
CA VAL A 870 4.66 -10.23 -12.71
C VAL A 870 5.21 -11.40 -11.91
N ILE A 871 6.14 -12.16 -12.48
CA ILE A 871 6.78 -13.30 -11.82
C ILE A 871 8.19 -13.04 -11.31
N ASP A 872 8.78 -11.91 -11.69
CA ASP A 872 10.09 -11.51 -11.17
C ASP A 872 10.32 -10.01 -11.37
N VAL A 873 11.04 -9.37 -10.45
CA VAL A 873 11.49 -7.98 -10.60
C VAL A 873 12.87 -7.81 -9.98
N HIS A 874 13.85 -7.54 -10.82
CA HIS A 874 15.24 -7.29 -10.41
C HIS A 874 15.57 -5.81 -10.49
N ARG A 875 16.27 -5.28 -9.48
CA ARG A 875 16.67 -3.85 -9.42
C ARG A 875 18.11 -3.69 -8.96
N TYR A 876 18.81 -2.75 -9.56
CA TYR A 876 20.11 -2.29 -9.12
C TYR A 876 20.30 -0.81 -9.47
N ILE A 877 21.31 -0.18 -8.86
CA ILE A 877 21.66 1.20 -9.17
C ILE A 877 22.78 1.20 -10.22
N GLY A 878 22.53 1.87 -11.34
CA GLY A 878 23.53 2.09 -12.40
C GLY A 878 23.52 3.55 -12.80
N GLY A 879 24.68 4.22 -12.76
CA GLY A 879 24.80 5.61 -13.25
C GLY A 879 23.94 6.66 -12.54
N GLY A 880 23.45 6.38 -11.34
CA GLY A 880 22.51 7.25 -10.61
C GLY A 880 21.04 7.06 -10.98
N TYR A 881 20.70 5.97 -11.67
CA TYR A 881 19.34 5.57 -12.04
C TYR A 881 18.96 4.27 -11.34
N THR A 882 17.64 4.02 -11.23
CA THR A 882 17.14 2.68 -10.94
C THR A 882 17.06 1.93 -12.25
N MET A 883 17.89 0.90 -12.37
CA MET A 883 17.90 0.02 -13.51
C MET A 883 17.40 -1.36 -13.10
N GLY A 884 16.79 -2.07 -14.03
CA GLY A 884 16.26 -3.39 -13.75
C GLY A 884 15.45 -3.96 -14.89
N ALA A 885 14.83 -5.09 -14.61
CA ALA A 885 13.86 -5.72 -15.50
C ALA A 885 12.77 -6.42 -14.68
N ALA A 886 11.57 -6.49 -15.24
CA ALA A 886 10.52 -7.38 -14.77
C ALA A 886 10.24 -8.48 -15.78
N ILE A 887 9.90 -9.66 -15.28
CA ILE A 887 9.46 -10.82 -16.07
C ILE A 887 8.01 -11.08 -15.73
N LEU A 888 7.17 -11.28 -16.75
CA LEU A 888 5.74 -11.53 -16.64
C LEU A 888 5.42 -12.89 -17.26
N ALA A 889 4.60 -13.68 -16.56
CA ALA A 889 4.04 -14.93 -17.08
C ALA A 889 2.64 -14.71 -17.67
N PRO A 890 2.25 -15.47 -18.71
CA PRO A 890 0.89 -15.43 -19.24
C PRO A 890 -0.12 -15.93 -18.19
N LEU A 891 -1.35 -15.43 -18.26
CA LEU A 891 -2.44 -15.92 -17.40
C LEU A 891 -2.88 -17.33 -17.79
N SER A 892 -3.20 -18.15 -16.79
CA SER A 892 -3.78 -19.49 -17.02
C SER A 892 -5.19 -19.41 -17.64
N ASP A 893 -5.66 -20.50 -18.26
CA ASP A 893 -6.97 -20.51 -18.94
C ASP A 893 -8.14 -20.16 -18.00
N ASP A 894 -8.01 -20.48 -16.71
CA ASP A 894 -9.00 -20.18 -15.66
C ASP A 894 -8.91 -18.73 -15.13
N GLU A 895 -7.79 -18.04 -15.37
CA GLU A 895 -7.55 -16.66 -14.94
C GLU A 895 -8.01 -15.62 -15.97
N ARG A 896 -8.26 -16.05 -17.21
CA ARG A 896 -8.71 -15.17 -18.29
C ARG A 896 -10.16 -14.76 -18.08
N GLU A 897 -10.44 -13.48 -18.26
CA GLU A 897 -11.82 -13.04 -18.31
C GLU A 897 -12.38 -13.37 -19.71
N THR A 898 -13.69 -13.61 -19.82
CA THR A 898 -14.33 -13.87 -21.12
C THR A 898 -14.52 -12.56 -21.89
N THR A 899 -13.46 -11.77 -22.02
CA THR A 899 -13.45 -10.52 -22.80
C THR A 899 -12.88 -10.79 -24.19
N SER A 900 -13.34 -10.03 -25.19
CA SER A 900 -12.98 -10.24 -26.60
C SER A 900 -11.49 -10.03 -26.92
N ILE A 901 -10.72 -9.36 -26.05
CA ILE A 901 -9.30 -9.04 -26.28
C ILE A 901 -8.36 -10.12 -25.72
N ASP A 902 -8.73 -10.83 -24.66
CA ASP A 902 -7.87 -11.85 -24.02
C ASP A 902 -7.43 -12.97 -24.99
N ASN A 903 -8.19 -13.17 -26.08
CA ASN A 903 -7.92 -14.16 -27.12
C ASN A 903 -6.74 -13.86 -28.06
N GLN A 904 -6.09 -12.68 -27.96
CA GLN A 904 -4.96 -12.31 -28.83
C GLN A 904 -3.57 -12.45 -28.17
N THR A 905 -3.51 -12.81 -26.88
CA THR A 905 -2.24 -12.86 -26.13
C THR A 905 -1.52 -14.21 -26.34
N PRO A 906 -0.20 -14.25 -26.59
CA PRO A 906 0.56 -15.49 -26.64
C PRO A 906 0.40 -16.29 -25.34
N THR A 907 0.00 -17.55 -25.44
CA THR A 907 -0.35 -18.38 -24.28
C THR A 907 0.84 -19.17 -23.71
N ASP A 908 1.96 -19.19 -24.43
CA ASP A 908 3.13 -20.03 -24.18
C ASP A 908 4.41 -19.24 -23.89
N LYS A 909 4.41 -17.92 -24.14
CA LYS A 909 5.58 -17.05 -23.94
C LYS A 909 5.42 -16.13 -22.73
N HIS A 910 6.54 -15.82 -22.09
CA HIS A 910 6.65 -14.79 -21.06
C HIS A 910 6.96 -13.44 -21.70
N MET A 911 6.95 -12.36 -20.90
CA MET A 911 7.42 -11.04 -21.33
C MET A 911 8.45 -10.47 -20.38
N ILE A 912 9.55 -9.94 -20.91
CA ILE A 912 10.54 -9.16 -20.16
C ILE A 912 10.43 -7.68 -20.49
N ILE A 913 10.52 -6.83 -19.47
CA ILE A 913 10.43 -5.37 -19.58
C ILE A 913 11.58 -4.72 -18.81
N PRO A 914 12.69 -4.37 -19.49
CA PRO A 914 13.76 -3.61 -18.89
C PRO A 914 13.42 -2.12 -18.72
N PHE A 915 13.96 -1.52 -17.66
CA PHE A 915 13.71 -0.12 -17.32
C PHE A 915 14.96 0.60 -16.81
N GLN A 916 14.99 1.93 -17.04
CA GLN A 916 15.90 2.89 -16.43
C GLN A 916 15.03 4.06 -15.94
N ASN A 917 14.49 3.97 -14.72
CA ASN A 917 13.32 4.71 -14.24
C ASN A 917 12.05 4.49 -15.08
N GLU A 918 12.10 4.69 -16.39
CA GLU A 918 11.02 4.42 -17.35
C GLU A 918 11.24 3.10 -18.12
N TYR A 919 10.17 2.51 -18.63
CA TYR A 919 10.20 1.27 -19.43
C TYR A 919 10.82 1.52 -20.81
N LEU A 920 11.82 0.71 -21.17
CA LEU A 920 12.65 0.92 -22.37
C LEU A 920 12.20 0.08 -23.56
N TYR A 921 11.92 -1.20 -23.34
CA TYR A 921 11.39 -2.10 -24.36
C TYR A 921 10.61 -3.24 -23.73
N ALA A 922 9.78 -3.89 -24.54
CA ALA A 922 9.05 -5.10 -24.18
C ALA A 922 9.40 -6.21 -25.18
N ALA A 923 9.71 -7.39 -24.67
CA ALA A 923 10.04 -8.54 -25.50
C ALA A 923 9.36 -9.81 -24.99
N LEU A 924 8.81 -10.62 -25.92
CA LEU A 924 8.37 -11.97 -25.61
C LEU A 924 9.61 -12.86 -25.41
N CYS A 925 9.60 -13.73 -24.41
CA CYS A 925 10.76 -14.53 -24.04
C CYS A 925 10.39 -15.87 -23.38
N ASP A 926 11.40 -16.66 -23.04
CA ASP A 926 11.26 -17.80 -22.13
C ASP A 926 11.02 -17.35 -20.68
N ALA A 927 10.72 -18.30 -19.78
CA ALA A 927 10.43 -18.01 -18.37
C ALA A 927 11.61 -17.39 -17.60
N ALA A 928 12.84 -17.54 -18.10
CA ALA A 928 14.04 -16.99 -17.48
C ALA A 928 14.42 -15.60 -18.05
N GLY A 929 13.75 -15.13 -19.09
CA GLY A 929 14.04 -13.85 -19.74
C GLY A 929 15.38 -13.83 -20.48
N THR A 930 15.89 -14.99 -20.92
CA THR A 930 17.23 -15.09 -21.56
C THR A 930 17.31 -14.22 -22.82
N LYS A 931 18.44 -13.53 -23.01
CA LYS A 931 18.57 -12.53 -24.09
C LYS A 931 18.40 -13.15 -25.48
N GLU A 932 18.82 -14.39 -25.67
CA GLU A 932 18.73 -15.13 -26.91
C GLU A 932 17.28 -15.53 -27.27
N SER A 933 16.40 -15.64 -26.27
CA SER A 933 14.97 -15.95 -26.47
C SER A 933 14.10 -14.74 -26.77
N GLN A 934 14.65 -13.52 -26.64
CA GLN A 934 13.87 -12.28 -26.69
C GLN A 934 13.45 -11.92 -28.11
N GLU A 935 12.14 -11.93 -28.34
CA GLU A 935 11.47 -11.34 -29.49
C GLU A 935 10.92 -9.97 -29.10
N VAL A 936 11.65 -8.90 -29.46
CA VAL A 936 11.27 -7.53 -29.11
C VAL A 936 10.02 -7.11 -29.89
N VAL A 937 8.97 -6.68 -29.20
CA VAL A 937 7.67 -6.31 -29.77
C VAL A 937 7.34 -4.81 -29.69
N CYS A 938 8.04 -4.08 -28.81
CA CYS A 938 7.90 -2.64 -28.67
C CYS A 938 9.20 -2.04 -28.08
N THR A 939 9.66 -0.90 -28.62
CA THR A 939 10.79 -0.15 -28.07
C THR A 939 10.48 1.35 -27.98
N VAL A 940 11.18 2.05 -27.08
CA VAL A 940 11.27 3.52 -27.11
C VAL A 940 11.63 4.01 -28.54
N PRO A 941 11.08 5.13 -29.04
CA PRO A 941 10.33 6.15 -28.31
C PRO A 941 8.84 5.84 -28.10
N HIS A 942 8.31 4.72 -28.62
CA HIS A 942 6.93 4.31 -28.33
C HIS A 942 6.73 4.13 -26.83
N LEU A 943 5.55 4.51 -26.36
CA LEU A 943 5.25 4.50 -24.93
C LEU A 943 4.91 3.06 -24.53
N ILE A 944 5.56 2.57 -23.50
CA ILE A 944 5.24 1.29 -22.87
C ILE A 944 4.68 1.60 -21.50
N SER A 945 3.45 1.18 -21.22
CA SER A 945 2.80 1.42 -19.94
C SER A 945 2.30 0.10 -19.36
N ILE A 946 2.45 -0.06 -18.05
CA ILE A 946 1.97 -1.23 -17.31
C ILE A 946 0.80 -0.78 -16.45
N LEU A 947 -0.36 -1.37 -16.68
CA LEU A 947 -1.60 -1.01 -16.01
C LEU A 947 -2.03 -2.12 -15.04
N GLY A 948 -2.49 -1.74 -13.85
CA GLY A 948 -3.15 -2.64 -12.91
C GLY A 948 -4.54 -3.08 -13.39
N GLN A 949 -5.21 -3.94 -12.62
CA GLN A 949 -6.56 -4.42 -12.96
C GLN A 949 -7.64 -3.32 -12.92
N ASP A 950 -7.35 -2.21 -12.26
CA ASP A 950 -8.18 -1.01 -12.29
C ASP A 950 -7.82 -0.10 -13.48
N GLY A 951 -6.73 -0.33 -14.22
CA GLY A 951 -6.26 0.56 -15.25
C GLY A 951 -5.44 1.76 -14.73
N GLU A 952 -5.10 1.79 -13.43
CA GLU A 952 -4.07 2.71 -12.93
C GLU A 952 -2.70 2.28 -13.45
N ALA A 953 -1.86 3.24 -13.78
CA ALA A 953 -0.49 2.96 -14.21
C ALA A 953 0.39 2.59 -13.02
N ILE A 954 1.25 1.59 -13.24
CA ILE A 954 2.21 1.10 -12.26
C ILE A 954 3.58 1.67 -12.62
N GLY A 955 4.20 2.38 -11.69
CA GLY A 955 5.57 2.88 -11.82
C GLY A 955 6.60 1.76 -11.75
N SER A 956 7.79 1.96 -12.32
CA SER A 956 8.89 0.99 -12.22
C SER A 956 9.32 0.77 -10.77
N GLN A 957 9.23 1.82 -9.93
CA GLN A 957 9.46 1.74 -8.49
C GLN A 957 8.34 1.03 -7.74
N ASP A 958 7.14 0.87 -8.32
CA ASP A 958 5.95 0.29 -7.69
C ASP A 958 5.69 -1.16 -8.15
N MET A 959 6.37 -1.62 -9.20
CA MET A 959 6.23 -2.98 -9.72
C MET A 959 6.65 -4.05 -8.70
N ARG A 960 5.78 -5.02 -8.41
CA ARG A 960 6.05 -6.11 -7.46
C ARG A 960 5.63 -7.44 -8.08
N TYR A 961 6.22 -8.51 -7.56
CA TYR A 961 5.83 -9.87 -7.86
C TYR A 961 4.35 -10.11 -7.51
N GLY A 962 3.67 -10.94 -8.31
CA GLY A 962 2.27 -11.31 -8.13
C GLY A 962 1.26 -10.32 -8.72
N LEU A 963 1.67 -9.09 -9.07
CA LEU A 963 0.76 -8.12 -9.69
C LEU A 963 0.25 -8.64 -11.02
N ARG A 964 -1.07 -8.69 -11.19
CA ARG A 964 -1.71 -8.92 -12.49
C ARG A 964 -1.81 -7.60 -13.24
N VAL A 965 -1.26 -7.58 -14.44
CA VAL A 965 -1.06 -6.35 -15.20
C VAL A 965 -1.36 -6.54 -16.67
N ASN A 966 -1.71 -5.43 -17.31
CA ASN A 966 -1.80 -5.30 -18.75
C ASN A 966 -0.67 -4.39 -19.23
N VAL A 967 0.15 -4.90 -20.14
CA VAL A 967 1.24 -4.15 -20.77
C VAL A 967 0.72 -3.62 -22.10
N ILE A 968 0.68 -2.31 -22.24
CA ILE A 968 0.22 -1.64 -23.44
C ILE A 968 1.35 -0.87 -24.11
N GLY A 969 1.29 -0.79 -25.43
CA GLY A 969 2.12 0.08 -26.24
C GLY A 969 1.27 1.19 -26.84
N LEU A 970 1.74 2.44 -26.81
CA LEU A 970 1.11 3.56 -27.51
C LEU A 970 2.08 4.15 -28.54
N SER A 971 1.54 4.62 -29.66
CA SER A 971 2.35 5.19 -30.73
C SER A 971 3.07 6.46 -30.27
N ALA A 972 4.32 6.63 -30.73
CA ALA A 972 5.12 7.80 -30.39
C ALA A 972 4.66 8.98 -31.26
N HIS A 973 4.71 10.18 -30.72
CA HIS A 973 4.45 11.39 -31.51
C HIS A 973 5.46 11.48 -32.68
N PRO A 974 5.06 11.88 -33.90
CA PRO A 974 5.94 11.92 -35.08
C PRO A 974 7.22 12.75 -34.90
N VAL A 975 7.21 13.73 -33.98
CA VAL A 975 8.40 14.50 -33.59
C VAL A 975 9.55 13.58 -33.12
N TRP A 976 9.23 12.46 -32.49
CA TRP A 976 10.20 11.48 -32.00
C TRP A 976 10.68 10.49 -33.07
N MET A 977 10.05 10.48 -34.24
CA MET A 977 10.36 9.54 -35.32
C MET A 977 11.38 10.08 -36.33
N THR A 978 11.90 11.29 -36.10
CA THR A 978 12.98 11.86 -36.93
C THR A 978 14.34 11.23 -36.58
N GLU A 979 15.26 11.15 -37.55
CA GLU A 979 16.60 10.57 -37.34
C GLU A 979 17.31 11.20 -36.12
N ARG A 980 17.24 12.54 -35.99
CA ARG A 980 17.83 13.28 -34.88
C ARG A 980 17.19 12.94 -33.53
N ALA A 981 15.87 12.81 -33.48
CA ALA A 981 15.16 12.47 -32.26
C ALA A 981 15.42 11.01 -31.84
N LEU A 982 15.49 10.09 -32.80
CA LEU A 982 15.80 8.68 -32.55
C LEU A 982 17.21 8.45 -32.00
N GLN A 983 18.18 9.28 -32.37
CA GLN A 983 19.52 9.25 -31.77
C GLN A 983 19.54 9.59 -30.27
N VAL A 984 18.51 10.29 -29.78
CA VAL A 984 18.42 10.72 -28.38
C VAL A 984 17.39 9.91 -27.60
N GLY A 985 16.13 9.86 -28.07
CA GLY A 985 15.01 9.22 -27.37
C GLY A 985 14.60 7.86 -27.94
N GLY A 986 15.28 7.36 -28.98
CA GLY A 986 15.14 5.99 -29.48
C GLY A 986 16.11 5.02 -28.82
N PRO A 987 16.13 3.73 -29.21
CA PRO A 987 16.86 2.68 -28.48
C PRO A 987 18.37 2.96 -28.40
N ALA A 988 18.97 3.46 -29.48
CA ALA A 988 20.38 3.83 -29.52
C ALA A 988 20.76 4.91 -28.50
N GLY A 989 19.85 5.84 -28.19
CA GLY A 989 20.05 6.88 -27.17
C GLY A 989 20.19 6.32 -25.75
N PHE A 990 19.64 5.13 -25.51
CA PHE A 990 19.78 4.36 -24.27
C PHE A 990 20.92 3.33 -24.33
N GLY A 991 21.72 3.33 -25.39
CA GLY A 991 22.78 2.34 -25.61
C GLY A 991 22.25 0.94 -25.94
N LEU A 992 21.01 0.84 -26.43
CA LEU A 992 20.44 -0.42 -26.89
C LEU A 992 20.75 -0.64 -28.37
N ASP A 993 21.34 -1.79 -28.68
CA ASP A 993 21.56 -2.25 -30.06
C ASP A 993 20.27 -2.92 -30.58
N LEU A 994 19.21 -2.12 -30.71
CA LEU A 994 17.88 -2.55 -31.13
C LEU A 994 17.29 -1.55 -32.14
N PRO A 995 16.50 -2.02 -33.13
CA PRO A 995 15.74 -1.13 -33.98
C PRO A 995 14.56 -0.51 -33.20
N VAL A 996 13.97 0.54 -33.78
CA VAL A 996 12.65 1.01 -33.34
C VAL A 996 11.62 -0.04 -33.77
N VAL A 997 10.88 -0.58 -32.80
CA VAL A 997 9.87 -1.63 -33.01
C VAL A 997 8.55 -1.17 -32.42
N GLY A 998 7.47 -1.33 -33.18
CA GLY A 998 6.14 -0.89 -32.78
C GLY A 998 5.17 -1.02 -33.95
N ASP A 999 4.51 -2.16 -34.07
CA ASP A 999 3.43 -2.35 -35.05
C ASP A 999 2.15 -1.73 -34.48
N PHE A 1000 1.93 -0.45 -34.76
CA PHE A 1000 0.76 0.32 -34.35
C PHE A 1000 0.03 0.83 -35.58
N ASP A 1001 -1.27 1.09 -35.44
CA ASP A 1001 -2.00 1.88 -36.43
C ASP A 1001 -1.37 3.28 -36.58
N GLU A 1002 -1.64 3.92 -37.72
CA GLU A 1002 -1.12 5.27 -38.01
C GLU A 1002 -1.35 6.22 -36.82
N PHE A 1003 -0.32 7.00 -36.48
CA PHE A 1003 -0.39 7.94 -35.37
C PHE A 1003 -1.62 8.84 -35.53
N THR A 1004 -2.42 8.94 -34.47
CA THR A 1004 -3.60 9.79 -34.42
C THR A 1004 -3.30 11.00 -33.54
N GLU A 1005 -3.50 12.20 -34.06
CA GLU A 1005 -3.37 13.42 -33.26
C GLU A 1005 -4.35 13.42 -32.07
N ALA A 1006 -3.88 13.87 -30.92
CA ALA A 1006 -4.71 13.96 -29.73
C ALA A 1006 -5.83 14.98 -29.92
N ARG A 1007 -7.06 14.56 -29.60
CA ARG A 1007 -8.24 15.43 -29.56
C ARG A 1007 -8.02 16.58 -28.59
N SER A 1008 -8.39 17.79 -28.99
CA SER A 1008 -8.35 18.95 -28.11
C SER A 1008 -9.66 19.10 -27.32
N VAL A 1009 -9.57 19.09 -25.99
CA VAL A 1009 -10.68 19.45 -25.10
C VAL A 1009 -11.18 20.87 -25.40
N ILE A 1010 -10.25 21.77 -25.70
CA ILE A 1010 -10.55 23.19 -25.94
C ILE A 1010 -11.37 23.37 -27.22
N GLU A 1011 -11.00 22.67 -28.30
CA GLU A 1011 -11.70 22.79 -29.59
C GLU A 1011 -13.07 22.09 -29.57
N GLU A 1012 -13.18 20.96 -28.87
CA GLU A 1012 -14.43 20.19 -28.80
C GLU A 1012 -15.49 20.84 -27.91
N PHE A 1013 -15.08 21.42 -26.79
CA PHE A 1013 -16.00 21.98 -25.79
C PHE A 1013 -16.08 23.51 -25.80
N GLY A 1014 -15.29 24.19 -26.64
CA GLY A 1014 -15.23 25.66 -26.68
C GLY A 1014 -16.34 26.38 -27.44
N ASN A 1015 -17.25 25.63 -28.09
CA ASN A 1015 -18.38 26.16 -28.88
C ASN A 1015 -19.69 26.21 -28.10
#